data_AF-A0A951V7Y2-F1
#
_entry.id   AF-A0A951V7Y2-F1
#
_cell.length_a   1.000
_cell.length_b   1.000
_cell.length_c   1.000
_cell.angle_alpha   90.00
_cell.angle_beta   90.00
_cell.angle_gamma   90.00
#
_symmetry.space_group_name_H-M   'P 1'
#
loop_
_entity.id
_entity.type
_entity.pdbx_description
1 polymer ?
#
loop_
_entity_poly.entity_id
_entity_poly.type
_entity_poly.pdbx_seq_one_letter_code
_entity_poly.pdbx_strand_id
1 'polypeptide(L)'
;MLTPLQAQNDAAQRLYQQGIFQMEAMGNFTAAIEIFEKLVADYPQNKSLASRALLMAGRCHEKLGREEAEKAYNRILEEYSDQREIVNEARARLLALSERPTQAVHTGMITRKVWKGPYACALSNISPDGNYVISTDWTTGDLALFELATNQTRRLTNKGPRSESSAYALFPVFSHDGKYIAYTWFEDNSDCGLRMFDMESGEVQVLLDEKSLYFQVLEWAPDGKSLIVYTMENYEDTRFCQYFIEKDSLSLLKSFNHHLNPVKVVFSPEGKYIAFDSHARSLENQVNINSIDLETKEQFELVNHPSENFVCGWTPDGTQLVFISNRTGVNAIWTIPVKEGKAAGAPELLKTDVGFSITPIRLTERGSFFYGVDSGSRDVYIASFNPEETEPFGPPIKISQQHEGSNRAATWSGDGRYIAYTATRQQKPAAHSNAVIIHDLETGRDQNIVLDISMALDYIAWSPDNKSIALSAIYNKAGQQLQGLFILNTTTGEIAETIREGLNQELLFKPAWSEDGKYLYYFQREQPDLRYFLLERNMQTGHEKALLALSEYIVGTGNEWPTLELVYSSHGNMLAFSRSSALNRRSDLFLIDLKDNDPKPRAIHTADYPEVIRRALSFDGDEVRFIKSRLDEKNIHRDFELWSISIVSEEARKIKDIPIEFRLFSLHPDGKTAVFNMGLHHNPCEIWVIDNLLPGRK
;
A
#
# COMPACT_ATOMS: atom_id res chain seq x y z
N MET A 1 28.06 -38.33 5.80
CA MET A 1 27.28 -39.13 4.83
C MET A 1 25.83 -39.05 5.25
N LEU A 2 24.94 -38.56 4.39
CA LEU A 2 23.51 -38.55 4.68
C LEU A 2 23.02 -39.99 4.87
N THR A 3 22.13 -40.21 5.83
CA THR A 3 21.45 -41.51 5.92
C THR A 3 20.63 -41.74 4.63
N PRO A 4 20.46 -42.99 4.16
CA PRO A 4 19.70 -43.26 2.94
C PRO A 4 18.28 -42.66 2.94
N LEU A 5 17.66 -42.55 4.12
CA LEU A 5 16.34 -41.94 4.31
C LEU A 5 16.35 -40.40 4.15
N GLN A 6 17.39 -39.72 4.65
CA GLN A 6 17.54 -38.27 4.46
C GLN A 6 17.83 -37.93 2.99
N ALA A 7 18.68 -38.72 2.32
CA ALA A 7 18.97 -38.52 0.91
C ALA A 7 17.72 -38.70 0.02
N GLN A 8 16.83 -39.63 0.37
CA GLN A 8 15.54 -39.82 -0.31
C GLN A 8 14.58 -38.65 -0.05
N ASN A 9 14.49 -38.13 1.17
CA ASN A 9 13.66 -36.97 1.49
C ASN A 9 14.14 -35.69 0.78
N ASP A 10 15.45 -35.46 0.69
CA ASP A 10 16.01 -34.32 -0.03
C ASP A 10 15.80 -34.41 -1.55
N ALA A 11 15.78 -35.63 -2.09
CA ALA A 11 15.46 -35.87 -3.50
C ALA A 11 13.98 -35.64 -3.80
N ALA A 12 13.09 -36.14 -2.93
CA ALA A 12 11.65 -35.90 -3.03
C ALA A 12 11.32 -34.39 -2.92
N GLN A 13 11.95 -33.69 -1.97
CA GLN A 13 11.76 -32.24 -1.80
C GLN A 13 12.21 -31.46 -3.04
N ARG A 14 13.33 -31.83 -3.66
CA ARG A 14 13.79 -31.21 -4.91
C ARG A 14 12.81 -31.42 -6.06
N LEU A 15 12.25 -32.62 -6.21
CA LEU A 15 11.21 -32.88 -7.20
C LEU A 15 9.96 -32.05 -6.94
N TYR A 16 9.54 -31.92 -5.68
CA TYR A 16 8.38 -31.09 -5.34
C TYR A 16 8.60 -29.63 -5.75
N GLN A 17 9.79 -29.09 -5.44
CA GLN A 17 10.16 -27.72 -5.81
C GLN A 17 10.26 -27.54 -7.34
N GLN A 18 10.74 -28.54 -8.08
CA GLN A 18 10.75 -28.51 -9.55
C GLN A 18 9.33 -28.46 -10.12
N GLY A 19 8.39 -29.22 -9.55
CA GLY A 19 6.98 -29.21 -9.96
C GLY A 19 6.33 -27.86 -9.70
N ILE A 20 6.58 -27.28 -8.52
CA ILE A 20 6.13 -25.93 -8.16
C ILE A 20 6.72 -24.88 -9.11
N PHE A 21 8.01 -24.96 -9.45
CA PHE A 21 8.66 -24.05 -10.40
C PHE A 21 8.01 -24.13 -11.80
N GLN A 22 7.74 -25.32 -12.32
CA GLN A 22 7.03 -25.46 -13.61
C GLN A 22 5.62 -24.87 -13.54
N MET A 23 4.90 -25.07 -12.43
CA MET A 23 3.55 -24.57 -12.22
C MET A 23 3.49 -23.04 -12.09
N GLU A 24 4.31 -22.46 -11.20
CA GLU A 24 4.19 -21.06 -10.78
C GLU A 24 5.10 -20.11 -11.56
N ALA A 25 6.33 -20.51 -11.89
CA ALA A 25 7.29 -19.65 -12.59
C ALA A 25 7.20 -19.75 -14.11
N MET A 26 6.89 -20.94 -14.64
CA MET A 26 6.81 -21.16 -16.10
C MET A 26 5.37 -21.26 -16.63
N GLY A 27 4.36 -21.34 -15.75
CA GLY A 27 2.97 -21.57 -16.15
C GLY A 27 2.75 -22.89 -16.91
N ASN A 28 3.71 -23.82 -16.83
CA ASN A 28 3.72 -25.07 -17.57
C ASN A 28 3.08 -26.18 -16.74
N PHE A 29 1.75 -26.13 -16.65
CA PHE A 29 0.96 -27.08 -15.86
C PHE A 29 1.13 -28.54 -16.30
N THR A 30 1.42 -28.80 -17.58
CA THR A 30 1.62 -30.18 -18.07
C THR A 30 2.94 -30.75 -17.54
N ALA A 31 4.04 -29.99 -17.61
CA ALA A 31 5.32 -30.42 -17.04
C ALA A 31 5.27 -30.52 -15.50
N ALA A 32 4.52 -29.63 -14.84
CA ALA A 32 4.32 -29.70 -13.40
C ALA A 32 3.61 -30.99 -12.97
N ILE A 33 2.55 -31.38 -13.69
CA ILE A 33 1.84 -32.65 -13.45
C ILE A 33 2.80 -33.83 -13.53
N GLU A 34 3.59 -33.93 -14.60
CA GLU A 34 4.56 -35.03 -14.77
C GLU A 34 5.55 -35.11 -13.59
N ILE A 35 6.01 -33.97 -13.09
CA ILE A 35 6.95 -33.92 -11.96
C ILE A 35 6.27 -34.32 -10.65
N PHE A 36 5.04 -33.85 -10.39
CA PHE A 36 4.31 -34.19 -9.18
C PHE A 36 3.89 -35.66 -9.16
N GLU A 37 3.39 -36.20 -10.27
CA GLU A 37 3.06 -37.62 -10.39
C GLU A 37 4.30 -38.49 -10.22
N LYS A 38 5.43 -38.07 -10.80
CA LYS A 38 6.72 -38.73 -10.59
C LYS A 38 7.13 -38.74 -9.12
N LEU A 39 6.95 -37.63 -8.40
CA LEU A 39 7.24 -37.60 -6.96
C LEU A 39 6.38 -38.60 -6.18
N VAL A 40 5.07 -38.64 -6.47
CA VAL A 40 4.15 -39.59 -5.83
C VAL A 40 4.56 -41.04 -6.10
N ALA A 41 5.02 -41.33 -7.32
CA ALA A 41 5.47 -42.67 -7.73
C ALA A 41 6.83 -43.07 -7.12
N ASP A 42 7.80 -42.15 -7.11
CA ASP A 42 9.17 -42.43 -6.69
C ASP A 42 9.33 -42.43 -5.15
N TYR A 43 8.46 -41.71 -4.42
CA TYR A 43 8.56 -41.52 -2.97
C TYR A 43 7.25 -41.78 -2.19
N PRO A 44 6.56 -42.93 -2.37
CA PRO A 44 5.28 -43.20 -1.71
C PRO A 44 5.38 -43.30 -0.18
N GLN A 45 6.57 -43.55 0.36
CA GLN A 45 6.83 -43.62 1.80
C GLN A 45 6.81 -42.23 2.47
N ASN A 46 7.05 -41.15 1.71
CA ASN A 46 6.93 -39.78 2.21
C ASN A 46 5.50 -39.29 1.99
N LYS A 47 4.57 -39.84 2.79
CA LYS A 47 3.13 -39.56 2.66
C LYS A 47 2.79 -38.07 2.69
N SER A 48 3.50 -37.27 3.48
CA SER A 48 3.27 -35.82 3.60
C SER A 48 3.60 -35.08 2.30
N LEU A 49 4.72 -35.42 1.66
CA LEU A 49 5.12 -34.75 0.43
C LEU A 49 4.39 -35.34 -0.79
N ALA A 50 4.13 -36.64 -0.80
CA ALA A 50 3.35 -37.30 -1.83
C ALA A 50 1.90 -36.78 -1.86
N SER A 51 1.24 -36.61 -0.71
CA SER A 51 -0.11 -36.04 -0.67
C SER A 51 -0.14 -34.59 -1.16
N ARG A 52 0.86 -33.77 -0.80
CA ARG A 52 1.02 -32.40 -1.30
C ARG A 52 1.26 -32.36 -2.80
N ALA A 53 2.12 -33.22 -3.33
CA ALA A 53 2.38 -33.33 -4.77
C ALA A 53 1.11 -33.72 -5.52
N LEU A 54 0.38 -34.72 -5.03
CA LEU A 54 -0.87 -35.16 -5.64
C LEU A 54 -1.95 -34.07 -5.63
N LEU A 55 -2.00 -33.27 -4.57
CA LEU A 55 -2.87 -32.10 -4.47
C LEU A 55 -2.52 -31.03 -5.51
N MET A 56 -1.22 -30.75 -5.70
CA MET A 56 -0.75 -29.80 -6.71
C MET A 56 -0.98 -30.31 -8.13
N ALA A 57 -0.79 -31.61 -8.38
CA ALA A 57 -1.17 -32.24 -9.65
C ALA A 57 -2.68 -32.08 -9.92
N GLY A 58 -3.53 -32.33 -8.92
CA GLY A 58 -4.97 -32.10 -8.99
C GLY A 58 -5.32 -30.65 -9.35
N ARG A 59 -4.65 -29.67 -8.73
CA ARG A 59 -4.82 -28.24 -9.05
C ARG A 59 -4.37 -27.89 -10.47
N CYS A 60 -3.28 -28.49 -10.95
CA CYS A 60 -2.83 -28.32 -12.34
C CYS A 60 -3.84 -28.90 -13.33
N HIS A 61 -4.37 -30.11 -13.08
CA HIS A 61 -5.44 -30.69 -13.89
C HIS A 61 -6.69 -29.82 -13.86
N GLU A 62 -7.04 -29.24 -12.72
CA GLU A 62 -8.19 -28.36 -12.58
C GLU A 62 -8.01 -27.07 -13.42
N LYS A 63 -6.84 -26.43 -13.36
CA LYS A 63 -6.48 -25.27 -14.18
C LYS A 63 -6.48 -25.58 -15.68
N LEU A 64 -6.17 -26.82 -16.06
CA LEU A 64 -6.23 -27.31 -17.44
C LEU A 64 -7.63 -27.79 -17.87
N GLY A 65 -8.63 -27.74 -16.98
CA GLY A 65 -10.00 -28.19 -17.27
C GLY A 65 -10.13 -29.71 -17.46
N ARG A 66 -9.21 -30.50 -16.94
CA ARG A 66 -9.11 -31.95 -17.09
C ARG A 66 -9.93 -32.70 -16.04
N GLU A 67 -10.60 -33.79 -16.43
CA GLU A 67 -11.39 -34.65 -15.51
C GLU A 67 -10.50 -35.37 -14.48
N GLU A 68 -9.21 -35.52 -14.79
CA GLU A 68 -8.21 -36.09 -13.90
C GLU A 68 -8.02 -35.31 -12.58
N ALA A 69 -8.49 -34.06 -12.49
CA ALA A 69 -8.49 -33.29 -11.25
C ALA A 69 -9.32 -33.98 -10.15
N GLU A 70 -10.51 -34.45 -10.50
CA GLU A 70 -11.40 -35.16 -9.59
C GLU A 70 -10.77 -36.48 -9.14
N LYS A 71 -10.13 -37.20 -10.06
CA LYS A 71 -9.40 -38.44 -9.76
C LYS A 71 -8.27 -38.20 -8.77
N ALA A 72 -7.49 -37.13 -8.95
CA ALA A 72 -6.39 -36.78 -8.05
C ALA A 72 -6.89 -36.46 -6.63
N TYR A 73 -7.98 -35.70 -6.51
CA TYR A 73 -8.54 -35.36 -5.20
C TYR A 73 -9.20 -36.56 -4.52
N ASN A 74 -9.93 -37.41 -5.23
CA ASN A 74 -10.48 -38.66 -4.68
C ASN A 74 -9.36 -39.58 -4.19
N ARG A 75 -8.26 -39.68 -4.94
CA ARG A 75 -7.09 -40.46 -4.55
C ARG A 75 -6.42 -39.95 -3.27
N ILE A 76 -6.48 -38.64 -2.99
CA ILE A 76 -6.05 -38.09 -1.68
C ILE A 76 -6.93 -38.60 -0.54
N LEU A 77 -8.25 -38.64 -0.74
CA LEU A 77 -9.19 -39.11 0.28
C LEU A 77 -9.00 -40.60 0.59
N GLU A 78 -8.65 -41.39 -0.42
CA GLU A 78 -8.45 -42.83 -0.31
C GLU A 78 -7.07 -43.21 0.25
N GLU A 79 -5.99 -42.69 -0.35
CA GLU A 79 -4.62 -43.12 -0.05
C GLU A 79 -3.95 -42.33 1.09
N TYR A 80 -4.41 -41.11 1.37
CA TYR A 80 -3.78 -40.17 2.31
C TYR A 80 -4.73 -39.66 3.39
N SER A 81 -5.70 -40.49 3.80
CA SER A 81 -6.71 -40.16 4.82
C SER A 81 -6.15 -39.74 6.19
N ASP A 82 -4.89 -40.05 6.48
CA ASP A 82 -4.15 -39.62 7.67
C ASP A 82 -3.63 -38.17 7.58
N GLN A 83 -3.53 -37.59 6.38
CA GLN A 83 -3.09 -36.21 6.14
C GLN A 83 -4.27 -35.23 6.21
N ARG A 84 -4.78 -34.98 7.42
CA ARG A 84 -6.03 -34.21 7.68
C ARG A 84 -6.15 -32.89 6.92
N GLU A 85 -5.08 -32.08 6.89
CA GLU A 85 -5.08 -30.79 6.18
C GLU A 85 -5.30 -30.96 4.67
N ILE A 86 -4.54 -31.87 4.06
CA ILE A 86 -4.58 -32.14 2.62
C ILE A 86 -5.91 -32.80 2.21
N VAL A 87 -6.46 -33.65 3.07
CA VAL A 87 -7.78 -34.28 2.89
C VAL A 87 -8.91 -33.25 2.95
N ASN A 88 -8.87 -32.33 3.91
CA ASN A 88 -9.86 -31.25 4.00
C ASN A 88 -9.81 -30.34 2.77
N GLU A 89 -8.60 -30.04 2.30
CA GLU A 89 -8.40 -29.26 1.09
C GLU A 89 -8.91 -29.99 -0.15
N ALA A 90 -8.60 -31.28 -0.33
CA ALA A 90 -9.11 -32.09 -1.43
C ALA A 90 -10.65 -32.18 -1.42
N ARG A 91 -11.29 -32.28 -0.25
CA ARG A 91 -12.76 -32.22 -0.12
C ARG A 91 -13.33 -30.88 -0.57
N ALA A 92 -12.70 -29.77 -0.17
CA ALA A 92 -13.12 -28.44 -0.60
C ALA A 92 -13.00 -28.29 -2.13
N ARG A 93 -11.95 -28.84 -2.73
CA ARG A 93 -11.79 -28.85 -4.20
C ARG A 93 -12.80 -29.75 -4.91
N LEU A 94 -13.10 -30.94 -4.38
CA LEU A 94 -14.15 -31.82 -4.92
C LEU A 94 -15.53 -31.16 -4.85
N LEU A 95 -15.83 -30.46 -3.75
CA LEU A 95 -17.06 -29.69 -3.62
C LEU A 95 -17.11 -28.61 -4.71
N ALA A 96 -16.04 -27.83 -4.88
CA ALA A 96 -15.94 -26.82 -5.94
C ALA A 96 -16.01 -27.40 -7.37
N LEU A 97 -15.53 -28.63 -7.59
CA LEU A 97 -15.67 -29.35 -8.86
C LEU A 97 -17.11 -29.84 -9.10
N SER A 98 -17.79 -30.30 -8.03
CA SER A 98 -19.19 -30.76 -8.08
C SER A 98 -20.19 -29.61 -8.18
N GLU A 99 -19.81 -28.44 -7.68
CA GLU A 99 -20.53 -27.17 -7.81
C GLU A 99 -20.20 -26.47 -9.13
N ARG A 100 -19.43 -27.08 -10.04
CA ARG A 100 -19.32 -26.57 -11.41
C ARG A 100 -20.74 -26.49 -11.99
N PRO A 101 -21.25 -25.29 -12.30
CA PRO A 101 -22.39 -25.19 -13.18
C PRO A 101 -21.96 -25.84 -14.49
N THR A 102 -22.82 -26.70 -15.04
CA THR A 102 -22.77 -27.08 -16.46
C THR A 102 -22.41 -25.84 -17.27
N GLN A 103 -21.24 -25.88 -17.91
CA GLN A 103 -20.68 -24.90 -18.84
C GLN A 103 -21.54 -23.66 -19.09
N ALA A 104 -21.18 -22.57 -18.43
CA ALA A 104 -21.26 -21.24 -19.01
C ALA A 104 -19.93 -20.52 -18.72
N VAL A 105 -18.83 -21.01 -19.29
CA VAL A 105 -17.69 -20.14 -19.53
C VAL A 105 -18.17 -19.14 -20.57
N HIS A 106 -18.53 -17.93 -20.14
CA HIS A 106 -18.83 -16.84 -21.04
C HIS A 106 -17.55 -16.49 -21.81
N THR A 107 -17.35 -17.12 -22.97
CA THR A 107 -16.21 -16.95 -23.90
C THR A 107 -16.18 -15.55 -24.57
N GLY A 108 -16.53 -14.49 -23.83
CA GLY A 108 -16.68 -13.12 -24.35
C GLY A 108 -16.31 -11.99 -23.39
N MET A 109 -15.78 -12.27 -22.19
CA MET A 109 -15.27 -11.22 -21.29
C MET A 109 -13.92 -10.69 -21.77
N ILE A 110 -13.80 -9.38 -21.93
CA ILE A 110 -12.56 -8.73 -22.39
C ILE A 110 -12.07 -7.79 -21.29
N THR A 111 -10.89 -8.08 -20.73
CA THR A 111 -10.23 -7.20 -19.78
C THR A 111 -9.24 -6.30 -20.52
N ARG A 112 -9.36 -4.99 -20.35
CA ARG A 112 -8.45 -4.01 -20.95
C ARG A 112 -8.24 -2.80 -20.06
N LYS A 113 -7.04 -2.22 -20.14
CA LYS A 113 -6.76 -0.92 -19.55
C LYS A 113 -7.43 0.15 -20.40
N VAL A 114 -8.20 1.03 -19.78
CA VAL A 114 -8.88 2.13 -20.47
C VAL A 114 -8.19 3.46 -20.25
N TRP A 115 -7.46 3.60 -19.13
CA TRP A 115 -6.80 4.86 -18.84
C TRP A 115 -5.64 4.74 -17.84
N LYS A 116 -4.67 5.63 -18.00
CA LYS A 116 -3.52 5.85 -17.12
C LYS A 116 -3.17 7.32 -17.16
N GLY A 117 -3.13 8.01 -16.02
CA GLY A 117 -2.82 9.44 -15.98
C GLY A 117 -2.55 9.98 -14.57
N PRO A 118 -2.07 11.23 -14.46
CA PRO A 118 -1.71 11.85 -13.18
C PRO A 118 -2.92 12.16 -12.27
N TYR A 119 -4.14 12.04 -12.80
CA TYR A 119 -5.40 12.33 -12.11
C TYR A 119 -6.15 11.07 -11.67
N ALA A 120 -5.54 9.91 -11.90
CA ALA A 120 -6.18 8.66 -11.67
C ALA A 120 -6.20 8.36 -10.19
N CYS A 121 -7.38 8.41 -9.61
CA CYS A 121 -7.58 8.21 -8.19
C CYS A 121 -8.54 7.04 -7.97
N ALA A 122 -8.36 6.31 -6.88
CA ALA A 122 -9.36 5.36 -6.37
C ALA A 122 -10.72 6.04 -6.07
N LEU A 123 -10.76 7.38 -6.03
CA LEU A 123 -11.93 8.22 -5.81
C LEU A 123 -12.58 8.74 -7.10
N SER A 124 -12.10 8.31 -8.27
CA SER A 124 -12.69 8.67 -9.56
C SER A 124 -13.98 7.88 -9.81
N ASN A 125 -14.90 8.43 -10.61
CA ASN A 125 -16.13 7.75 -11.01
C ASN A 125 -16.22 7.68 -12.55
N ILE A 126 -17.09 6.81 -13.05
CA ILE A 126 -17.29 6.55 -14.48
C ILE A 126 -18.72 6.94 -14.85
N SER A 127 -18.90 7.60 -15.99
CA SER A 127 -20.22 7.96 -16.49
C SER A 127 -21.07 6.70 -16.75
N PRO A 128 -22.42 6.80 -16.69
CA PRO A 128 -23.30 5.65 -16.88
C PRO A 128 -23.08 4.92 -18.23
N ASP A 129 -22.73 5.67 -19.27
CA ASP A 129 -22.42 5.16 -20.60
C ASP A 129 -21.00 4.58 -20.75
N GLY A 130 -20.13 4.76 -19.75
CA GLY A 130 -18.75 4.28 -19.74
C GLY A 130 -17.77 5.08 -20.60
N ASN A 131 -18.14 6.28 -21.06
CA ASN A 131 -17.32 7.10 -21.96
C ASN A 131 -16.43 8.12 -21.23
N TYR A 132 -16.79 8.51 -20.00
CA TYR A 132 -16.11 9.55 -19.25
C TYR A 132 -15.66 9.09 -17.88
N VAL A 133 -14.51 9.59 -17.45
CA VAL A 133 -14.04 9.53 -16.06
C VAL A 133 -14.20 10.91 -15.44
N ILE A 134 -14.71 11.00 -14.23
CA ILE A 134 -14.73 12.23 -13.45
C ILE A 134 -13.77 12.08 -12.26
N SER A 135 -12.89 13.06 -12.08
CA SER A 135 -11.90 13.05 -10.99
C SER A 135 -11.50 14.48 -10.62
N THR A 136 -10.77 14.62 -9.53
CA THR A 136 -10.17 15.89 -9.11
C THR A 136 -8.89 16.15 -9.90
N ASP A 137 -8.80 17.31 -10.55
CA ASP A 137 -7.56 17.83 -11.09
C ASP A 137 -6.72 18.36 -9.94
N TRP A 138 -5.82 17.55 -9.38
CA TRP A 138 -4.98 17.95 -8.25
C TRP A 138 -4.03 19.13 -8.53
N THR A 139 -3.84 19.53 -9.80
CA THR A 139 -3.06 20.74 -10.10
C THR A 139 -3.80 22.01 -9.67
N THR A 140 -5.13 22.00 -9.72
CA THR A 140 -5.95 23.14 -9.31
C THR A 140 -6.83 22.85 -8.11
N GLY A 141 -7.38 21.64 -7.96
CA GLY A 141 -8.41 21.25 -6.99
C GLY A 141 -9.81 21.15 -7.62
N ASP A 142 -9.94 21.46 -8.90
CA ASP A 142 -11.22 21.47 -9.61
C ASP A 142 -11.68 20.08 -10.04
N LEU A 143 -12.98 19.93 -10.34
CA LEU A 143 -13.49 18.76 -11.05
C LEU A 143 -13.04 18.78 -12.51
N ALA A 144 -12.56 17.63 -12.98
CA ALA A 144 -12.16 17.41 -14.35
C ALA A 144 -12.77 16.12 -14.92
N LEU A 145 -13.36 16.27 -16.11
CA LEU A 145 -13.94 15.21 -16.90
C LEU A 145 -12.92 14.76 -17.96
N PHE A 146 -12.68 13.47 -18.05
CA PHE A 146 -11.75 12.84 -18.98
C PHE A 146 -12.54 11.97 -19.95
N GLU A 147 -12.43 12.24 -21.25
CA GLU A 147 -13.04 11.43 -22.29
C GLU A 147 -12.12 10.25 -22.65
N LEU A 148 -12.59 9.03 -22.44
CA LEU A 148 -11.79 7.81 -22.63
C LEU A 148 -11.43 7.55 -24.09
N ALA A 149 -12.27 7.98 -25.03
CA ALA A 149 -12.05 7.72 -26.46
C ALA A 149 -10.96 8.61 -27.08
N THR A 150 -10.92 9.89 -26.68
CA THR A 150 -10.04 10.91 -27.27
C THR A 150 -8.84 11.24 -26.38
N ASN A 151 -8.85 10.78 -25.12
CA ASN A 151 -7.91 11.15 -24.07
C ASN A 151 -7.87 12.68 -23.82
N GLN A 152 -8.99 13.37 -24.09
CA GLN A 152 -9.14 14.79 -23.80
C GLN A 152 -9.66 15.02 -22.39
N THR A 153 -9.18 16.10 -21.77
CA THR A 153 -9.61 16.52 -20.44
C THR A 153 -10.33 17.86 -20.55
N ARG A 154 -11.52 17.95 -19.95
CA ARG A 154 -12.28 19.19 -19.77
C ARG A 154 -12.47 19.44 -18.28
N ARG A 155 -12.08 20.62 -17.82
CA ARG A 155 -12.38 21.05 -16.45
C ARG A 155 -13.84 21.52 -16.37
N LEU A 156 -14.53 21.12 -15.30
CA LEU A 156 -15.94 21.46 -15.06
C LEU A 156 -16.11 22.63 -14.08
N THR A 157 -15.23 22.73 -13.08
CA THR A 157 -15.23 23.87 -12.13
C THR A 157 -14.03 24.77 -12.35
N ASN A 158 -14.10 26.00 -11.87
CA ASN A 158 -12.95 26.91 -11.90
C ASN A 158 -12.94 27.81 -10.67
N LYS A 159 -12.23 27.38 -9.63
CA LYS A 159 -11.98 28.23 -8.44
C LYS A 159 -10.76 29.14 -8.57
N GLY A 160 -10.10 29.15 -9.72
CA GLY A 160 -8.81 29.83 -9.90
C GLY A 160 -7.61 28.99 -9.43
N PRO A 161 -6.40 29.58 -9.45
CA PRO A 161 -5.16 28.86 -9.18
C PRO A 161 -5.09 28.40 -7.72
N ARG A 162 -4.44 27.26 -7.49
CA ARG A 162 -4.25 26.70 -6.14
C ARG A 162 -3.44 27.59 -5.18
N SER A 163 -2.73 28.59 -5.71
CA SER A 163 -2.04 29.61 -4.90
C SER A 163 -2.98 30.57 -4.18
N GLU A 164 -4.20 30.74 -4.68
CA GLU A 164 -5.19 31.66 -4.12
C GLU A 164 -6.20 30.96 -3.22
N SER A 165 -6.51 29.69 -3.50
CA SER A 165 -7.37 28.85 -2.66
C SER A 165 -6.91 27.40 -2.69
N SER A 166 -6.84 26.79 -1.52
CA SER A 166 -6.59 25.37 -1.30
C SER A 166 -7.84 24.49 -1.43
N ALA A 167 -9.04 25.06 -1.60
CA ALA A 167 -10.31 24.38 -1.77
C ALA A 167 -10.25 23.31 -2.88
N TYR A 168 -11.06 22.26 -2.80
CA TYR A 168 -11.03 21.19 -3.79
C TYR A 168 -12.32 20.36 -3.82
N ALA A 169 -12.61 19.75 -4.96
CA ALA A 169 -13.69 18.79 -5.10
C ALA A 169 -13.21 17.35 -4.81
N LEU A 170 -14.08 16.51 -4.25
CA LEU A 170 -13.88 15.06 -4.09
C LEU A 170 -15.19 14.28 -4.21
N PHE A 171 -15.03 12.96 -4.32
CA PHE A 171 -16.12 11.96 -4.36
C PHE A 171 -17.18 12.24 -5.43
N PRO A 172 -16.81 12.60 -6.67
CA PRO A 172 -17.81 12.87 -7.69
C PRO A 172 -18.65 11.62 -8.01
N VAL A 173 -19.97 11.78 -8.14
CA VAL A 173 -20.89 10.74 -8.60
C VAL A 173 -21.78 11.28 -9.71
N PHE A 174 -21.94 10.51 -10.78
CA PHE A 174 -22.86 10.86 -11.86
C PHE A 174 -24.30 10.52 -11.46
N SER A 175 -25.26 11.36 -11.87
CA SER A 175 -26.65 10.95 -11.95
C SER A 175 -26.80 9.77 -12.91
N HIS A 176 -27.85 8.97 -12.71
CA HIS A 176 -28.07 7.76 -13.51
C HIS A 176 -28.24 8.07 -15.02
N ASP A 177 -28.80 9.23 -15.35
CA ASP A 177 -28.95 9.73 -16.72
C ASP A 177 -27.72 10.50 -17.26
N GLY A 178 -26.70 10.71 -16.43
CA GLY A 178 -25.47 11.42 -16.79
C GLY A 178 -25.59 12.93 -16.94
N LYS A 179 -26.74 13.53 -16.63
CA LYS A 179 -26.96 14.99 -16.75
C LYS A 179 -26.36 15.81 -15.63
N TYR A 180 -26.19 15.21 -14.46
CA TYR A 180 -25.68 15.90 -13.28
C TYR A 180 -24.51 15.15 -12.67
N ILE A 181 -23.64 15.89 -11.97
CA ILE A 181 -22.55 15.34 -11.16
C ILE A 181 -22.67 15.93 -9.76
N ALA A 182 -22.90 15.08 -8.76
CA ALA A 182 -22.84 15.49 -7.36
C ALA A 182 -21.44 15.24 -6.81
N TYR A 183 -20.96 16.10 -5.93
CA TYR A 183 -19.61 16.01 -5.37
C TYR A 183 -19.54 16.74 -4.04
N THR A 184 -18.58 16.35 -3.21
CA THR A 184 -18.21 17.11 -2.02
C THR A 184 -17.21 18.19 -2.40
N TRP A 185 -17.43 19.40 -1.93
CA TRP A 185 -16.49 20.51 -2.04
C TRP A 185 -15.90 20.84 -0.68
N PHE A 186 -14.58 20.79 -0.57
CA PHE A 186 -13.84 21.20 0.61
C PHE A 186 -13.37 22.64 0.45
N GLU A 187 -13.62 23.46 1.45
CA GLU A 187 -13.17 24.85 1.53
C GLU A 187 -11.81 24.97 2.24
N ASP A 188 -11.22 26.16 2.19
CA ASP A 188 -9.88 26.44 2.75
C ASP A 188 -9.77 26.22 4.27
N ASN A 189 -10.88 26.37 4.98
CA ASN A 189 -10.97 26.14 6.42
C ASN A 189 -11.26 24.67 6.79
N SER A 190 -11.23 23.76 5.82
CA SER A 190 -11.61 22.35 5.97
C SER A 190 -13.09 22.07 6.22
N ASP A 191 -13.96 23.09 6.17
CA ASP A 191 -15.40 22.83 6.03
C ASP A 191 -15.67 22.19 4.66
N CYS A 192 -16.77 21.46 4.54
CA CYS A 192 -17.16 20.89 3.27
C CYS A 192 -18.66 20.98 3.04
N GLY A 193 -19.06 21.03 1.78
CA GLY A 193 -20.44 21.11 1.34
C GLY A 193 -20.74 20.20 0.17
N LEU A 194 -22.01 19.86 0.00
CA LEU A 194 -22.51 19.09 -1.13
C LEU A 194 -22.85 20.03 -2.29
N ARG A 195 -22.32 19.75 -3.47
CA ARG A 195 -22.56 20.51 -4.70
C ARG A 195 -22.99 19.61 -5.84
N MET A 196 -23.65 20.21 -6.82
CA MET A 196 -24.14 19.56 -8.02
C MET A 196 -23.76 20.40 -9.24
N PHE A 197 -23.15 19.78 -10.25
CA PHE A 197 -22.82 20.38 -11.53
C PHE A 197 -23.79 19.88 -12.59
N ASP A 198 -24.37 20.79 -13.37
CA ASP A 198 -25.22 20.49 -14.52
C ASP A 198 -24.37 20.42 -15.80
N MET A 199 -24.42 19.27 -16.47
CA MET A 199 -23.63 19.00 -17.67
C MET A 199 -24.08 19.78 -18.92
N GLU A 200 -25.36 20.20 -18.97
CA GLU A 200 -25.94 20.93 -20.10
C GLU A 200 -25.67 22.44 -19.97
N SER A 201 -26.04 23.03 -18.84
CA SER A 201 -25.86 24.47 -18.60
C SER A 201 -24.43 24.84 -18.21
N GLY A 202 -23.69 23.92 -17.59
CA GLY A 202 -22.38 24.18 -17.00
C GLY A 202 -22.45 24.93 -15.67
N GLU A 203 -23.63 25.02 -15.05
CA GLU A 203 -23.83 25.72 -13.77
C GLU A 203 -23.57 24.80 -12.57
N VAL A 204 -23.15 25.41 -11.45
CA VAL A 204 -22.95 24.74 -10.16
C VAL A 204 -24.05 25.19 -9.20
N GLN A 205 -24.75 24.22 -8.62
CA GLN A 205 -25.70 24.41 -7.53
C GLN A 205 -25.09 23.91 -6.22
N VAL A 206 -25.18 24.72 -5.16
CA VAL A 206 -24.87 24.29 -3.79
C VAL A 206 -26.14 23.64 -3.22
N LEU A 207 -26.02 22.39 -2.78
CA LEU A 207 -27.12 21.61 -2.20
C LEU A 207 -27.10 21.69 -0.67
N LEU A 208 -25.92 21.61 -0.06
CA LEU A 208 -25.80 21.65 1.40
C LEU A 208 -24.46 22.29 1.79
N ASP A 209 -24.48 23.16 2.79
CA ASP A 209 -23.30 23.89 3.30
C ASP A 209 -23.45 24.13 4.81
N GLU A 210 -23.48 23.04 5.57
CA GLU A 210 -23.53 23.11 7.04
C GLU A 210 -22.12 23.12 7.63
N LYS A 211 -21.81 24.19 8.36
CA LYS A 211 -20.51 24.35 9.02
C LYS A 211 -20.26 23.28 10.07
N SER A 212 -19.01 22.83 10.17
CA SER A 212 -18.58 21.83 11.15
C SER A 212 -19.22 20.44 11.01
N LEU A 213 -19.92 20.16 9.91
CA LEU A 213 -20.43 18.83 9.58
C LEU A 213 -19.69 18.31 8.34
N TYR A 214 -19.08 17.14 8.45
CA TYR A 214 -18.41 16.51 7.32
C TYR A 214 -19.45 15.80 6.43
N PHE A 215 -19.34 15.96 5.11
CA PHE A 215 -20.21 15.35 4.12
C PHE A 215 -19.42 14.63 3.04
N GLN A 216 -19.85 13.43 2.68
CA GLN A 216 -19.37 12.72 1.52
C GLN A 216 -20.56 12.21 0.72
N VAL A 217 -20.63 12.57 -0.56
CA VAL A 217 -21.60 11.93 -1.46
C VAL A 217 -21.13 10.51 -1.77
N LEU A 218 -22.05 9.55 -1.67
CA LEU A 218 -21.76 8.14 -1.88
C LEU A 218 -22.36 7.66 -3.20
N GLU A 219 -23.63 8.00 -3.46
CA GLU A 219 -24.31 7.57 -4.68
C GLU A 219 -25.59 8.35 -4.97
N TRP A 220 -26.00 8.34 -6.25
CA TRP A 220 -27.28 8.86 -6.71
C TRP A 220 -28.35 7.77 -6.77
N ALA A 221 -29.56 8.09 -6.31
CA ALA A 221 -30.71 7.22 -6.49
C ALA A 221 -31.04 7.00 -7.98
N PRO A 222 -31.49 5.80 -8.39
CA PRO A 222 -31.83 5.52 -9.80
C PRO A 222 -32.89 6.46 -10.38
N ASP A 223 -33.77 7.01 -9.55
CA ASP A 223 -34.84 7.94 -9.95
C ASP A 223 -34.37 9.38 -10.19
N GLY A 224 -33.11 9.70 -9.87
CA GLY A 224 -32.54 11.02 -10.02
C GLY A 224 -32.92 12.03 -8.93
N LYS A 225 -33.77 11.69 -7.96
CA LYS A 225 -34.38 12.67 -7.03
C LYS A 225 -33.66 12.81 -5.69
N SER A 226 -32.78 11.88 -5.36
CA SER A 226 -32.08 11.88 -4.09
C SER A 226 -30.67 11.31 -4.18
N LEU A 227 -29.88 11.61 -3.16
CA LEU A 227 -28.49 11.18 -2.98
C LEU A 227 -28.36 10.42 -1.66
N ILE A 228 -27.53 9.39 -1.62
CA ILE A 228 -27.00 8.86 -0.36
C ILE A 228 -25.76 9.63 -0.02
N VAL A 229 -25.76 10.19 1.18
CA VAL A 229 -24.64 10.93 1.74
C VAL A 229 -24.25 10.33 3.07
N TYR A 230 -22.96 10.35 3.31
CA TYR A 230 -22.35 10.03 4.57
C TYR A 230 -22.09 11.33 5.33
N THR A 231 -22.45 11.36 6.61
CA THR A 231 -22.13 12.47 7.51
C THR A 231 -21.38 12.00 8.76
N MET A 232 -20.45 12.84 9.24
CA MET A 232 -19.77 12.66 10.51
C MET A 232 -19.83 13.91 11.37
N GLU A 233 -20.17 13.72 12.64
CA GLU A 233 -20.07 14.73 13.67
C GLU A 233 -18.82 14.45 14.52
N ASN A 234 -17.90 15.42 14.62
CA ASN A 234 -16.64 15.32 15.39
C ASN A 234 -15.72 14.13 15.05
N TYR A 235 -15.81 13.55 13.86
CA TYR A 235 -15.01 12.39 13.42
C TYR A 235 -15.16 11.11 14.25
N GLU A 236 -16.23 10.97 15.05
CA GLU A 236 -16.42 9.77 15.89
C GLU A 236 -17.47 8.80 15.32
N ASP A 237 -18.67 9.31 15.00
CA ASP A 237 -19.82 8.49 14.61
C ASP A 237 -20.20 8.70 13.14
N THR A 238 -20.46 7.59 12.46
CA THR A 238 -20.88 7.57 11.06
C THR A 238 -22.39 7.55 10.92
N ARG A 239 -22.95 8.44 10.09
CA ARG A 239 -24.38 8.44 9.75
C ARG A 239 -24.58 8.35 8.24
N PHE A 240 -25.41 7.40 7.81
CA PHE A 240 -25.94 7.37 6.44
C PHE A 240 -27.25 8.15 6.40
N CYS A 241 -27.31 9.08 5.46
CA CYS A 241 -28.44 9.96 5.24
C CYS A 241 -28.84 9.94 3.77
N GLN A 242 -30.13 10.16 3.51
CA GLN A 242 -30.66 10.40 2.18
C GLN A 242 -30.98 11.89 2.04
N TYR A 243 -30.35 12.55 1.08
CA TYR A 243 -30.63 13.94 0.75
C TYR A 243 -31.60 14.00 -0.44
N PHE A 244 -32.77 14.62 -0.24
CA PHE A 244 -33.78 14.81 -1.27
C PHE A 244 -33.61 16.18 -1.93
N ILE A 245 -33.27 16.19 -3.22
CA ILE A 245 -32.83 17.38 -3.95
C ILE A 245 -33.95 18.43 -4.05
N GLU A 246 -35.14 18.04 -4.55
CA GLU A 246 -36.25 18.98 -4.74
C GLU A 246 -36.81 19.55 -3.43
N LYS A 247 -36.70 18.78 -2.34
CA LYS A 247 -37.22 19.17 -1.02
C LYS A 247 -36.20 19.90 -0.17
N ASP A 248 -34.94 19.94 -0.62
CA ASP A 248 -33.80 20.43 0.14
C ASP A 248 -33.82 19.91 1.60
N SER A 249 -33.83 18.59 1.74
CA SER A 249 -34.01 17.95 3.05
C SER A 249 -33.15 16.71 3.21
N LEU A 250 -32.59 16.56 4.41
CA LEU A 250 -31.77 15.41 4.80
C LEU A 250 -32.57 14.49 5.73
N SER A 251 -32.60 13.19 5.41
CA SER A 251 -33.26 12.16 6.23
C SER A 251 -32.26 11.12 6.71
N LEU A 252 -32.22 10.87 8.02
CA LEU A 252 -31.37 9.83 8.59
C LEU A 252 -31.87 8.44 8.21
N LEU A 253 -31.00 7.63 7.61
CA LEU A 253 -31.25 6.22 7.32
C LEU A 253 -30.72 5.33 8.44
N LYS A 254 -29.46 5.51 8.82
CA LYS A 254 -28.79 4.68 9.81
C LYS A 254 -27.65 5.43 10.51
N SER A 255 -27.51 5.20 11.81
CA SER A 255 -26.35 5.65 12.60
C SER A 255 -25.52 4.45 13.03
N PHE A 256 -24.20 4.63 13.01
CA PHE A 256 -23.21 3.65 13.44
C PHE A 256 -22.35 4.28 14.53
N ASN A 257 -22.26 3.61 15.68
CA ASN A 257 -21.55 4.10 16.88
C ASN A 257 -20.03 3.90 16.80
N HIS A 258 -19.47 4.12 15.61
CA HIS A 258 -18.04 4.08 15.29
C HIS A 258 -17.85 4.68 13.90
N HIS A 259 -16.62 5.11 13.62
CA HIS A 259 -16.21 5.46 12.28
C HIS A 259 -16.28 4.22 11.39
N LEU A 260 -17.26 4.16 10.49
CA LEU A 260 -17.19 3.28 9.35
C LEU A 260 -16.29 3.96 8.32
N ASN A 261 -15.40 3.18 7.74
CA ASN A 261 -14.70 3.56 6.52
C ASN A 261 -15.37 2.79 5.36
N PRO A 262 -16.65 3.06 5.00
CA PRO A 262 -17.31 2.31 3.94
C PRO A 262 -16.62 2.63 2.62
N VAL A 263 -16.16 1.60 1.92
CA VAL A 263 -15.47 1.80 0.64
C VAL A 263 -16.49 2.11 -0.45
N LYS A 264 -17.69 1.50 -0.39
CA LYS A 264 -18.71 1.71 -1.41
C LYS A 264 -20.15 1.47 -0.95
N VAL A 265 -21.07 2.25 -1.51
CA VAL A 265 -22.54 2.06 -1.43
C VAL A 265 -23.09 1.94 -2.86
N VAL A 266 -24.02 1.01 -3.07
CA VAL A 266 -24.70 0.77 -4.36
C VAL A 266 -26.22 0.60 -4.19
N PHE A 267 -27.02 1.37 -4.92
CA PHE A 267 -28.48 1.23 -4.98
C PHE A 267 -28.88 -0.04 -5.74
N SER A 268 -29.94 -0.70 -5.28
CA SER A 268 -30.63 -1.68 -6.11
C SER A 268 -31.27 -1.00 -7.32
N PRO A 269 -31.39 -1.68 -8.48
CA PRO A 269 -31.91 -1.06 -9.70
C PRO A 269 -33.32 -0.45 -9.54
N GLU A 270 -34.15 -1.06 -8.69
CA GLU A 270 -35.48 -0.57 -8.36
C GLU A 270 -35.51 0.54 -7.29
N GLY A 271 -34.36 0.92 -6.73
CA GLY A 271 -34.21 2.03 -5.77
C GLY A 271 -34.77 1.75 -4.37
N LYS A 272 -35.04 0.49 -4.02
CA LYS A 272 -35.62 0.11 -2.71
C LYS A 272 -34.58 -0.23 -1.65
N TYR A 273 -33.41 -0.70 -2.08
CA TYR A 273 -32.34 -1.11 -1.19
C TYR A 273 -31.05 -0.36 -1.52
N ILE A 274 -30.20 -0.21 -0.52
CA ILE A 274 -28.78 0.10 -0.71
C ILE A 274 -27.97 -1.08 -0.21
N ALA A 275 -26.90 -1.46 -0.91
CA ALA A 275 -25.90 -2.40 -0.43
C ALA A 275 -24.59 -1.66 -0.17
N PHE A 276 -23.87 -2.03 0.88
CA PHE A 276 -22.63 -1.38 1.26
C PHE A 276 -21.67 -2.35 1.94
N ASP A 277 -20.39 -2.09 1.78
CA ASP A 277 -19.35 -2.78 2.52
C ASP A 277 -19.01 -2.05 3.83
N SER A 278 -18.70 -2.83 4.87
CA SER A 278 -18.38 -2.30 6.20
C SER A 278 -17.49 -3.27 6.97
N HIS A 279 -16.52 -2.75 7.72
CA HIS A 279 -15.69 -3.55 8.61
C HIS A 279 -16.52 -4.23 9.72
N ALA A 280 -16.23 -5.50 9.99
CA ALA A 280 -16.84 -6.20 11.11
C ALA A 280 -16.30 -5.63 12.44
N ARG A 281 -17.22 -5.34 13.38
CA ARG A 281 -16.94 -4.63 14.65
C ARG A 281 -15.92 -5.34 15.57
N SER A 282 -15.59 -6.61 15.33
CA SER A 282 -14.83 -7.46 16.25
C SER A 282 -13.59 -8.13 15.66
N LEU A 283 -13.31 -7.98 14.36
CA LEU A 283 -12.23 -8.70 13.70
C LEU A 283 -11.46 -7.76 12.75
N GLU A 284 -10.16 -7.58 13.03
CA GLU A 284 -9.24 -6.98 12.06
C GLU A 284 -9.28 -7.84 10.78
N ASN A 285 -9.49 -7.19 9.62
CA ASN A 285 -9.42 -7.78 8.27
C ASN A 285 -10.66 -8.54 7.77
N GLN A 286 -11.83 -8.34 8.38
CA GLN A 286 -13.11 -8.79 7.82
C GLN A 286 -13.95 -7.60 7.34
N VAL A 287 -14.32 -7.61 6.06
CA VAL A 287 -15.27 -6.66 5.48
C VAL A 287 -16.52 -7.45 5.08
N ASN A 288 -17.65 -7.10 5.66
CA ASN A 288 -18.94 -7.70 5.34
C ASN A 288 -19.71 -6.82 4.37
N ILE A 289 -20.60 -7.44 3.59
CA ILE A 289 -21.54 -6.72 2.73
C ILE A 289 -22.92 -6.80 3.37
N ASN A 290 -23.51 -5.63 3.57
CA ASN A 290 -24.82 -5.45 4.16
C ASN A 290 -25.76 -4.78 3.15
N SER A 291 -27.05 -4.87 3.39
CA SER A 291 -28.08 -4.07 2.73
C SER A 291 -28.92 -3.32 3.74
N ILE A 292 -29.49 -2.20 3.32
CA ILE A 292 -30.55 -1.49 4.06
C ILE A 292 -31.75 -1.35 3.13
N ASP A 293 -32.93 -1.70 3.65
CA ASP A 293 -34.21 -1.36 3.07
C ASP A 293 -34.55 0.10 3.38
N LEU A 294 -34.79 0.91 2.35
CA LEU A 294 -34.98 2.36 2.52
C LEU A 294 -36.37 2.73 3.06
N GLU A 295 -37.36 1.85 2.93
CA GLU A 295 -38.71 2.07 3.45
C GLU A 295 -38.77 1.71 4.94
N THR A 296 -38.29 0.51 5.29
CA THR A 296 -38.36 -0.01 6.67
C THR A 296 -37.16 0.41 7.53
N LYS A 297 -36.05 0.84 6.91
CA LYS A 297 -34.75 1.11 7.54
C LYS A 297 -34.11 -0.12 8.19
N GLU A 298 -34.62 -1.31 7.88
CA GLU A 298 -34.03 -2.57 8.34
C GLU A 298 -32.73 -2.85 7.59
N GLN A 299 -31.76 -3.41 8.32
CA GLN A 299 -30.47 -3.82 7.77
C GLN A 299 -30.41 -5.34 7.69
N PHE A 300 -29.93 -5.87 6.57
CA PHE A 300 -29.68 -7.29 6.38
C PHE A 300 -28.21 -7.54 6.04
N GLU A 301 -27.73 -8.71 6.42
CA GLU A 301 -26.40 -9.18 6.07
C GLU A 301 -26.49 -9.97 4.75
N LEU A 302 -25.71 -9.58 3.75
CA LEU A 302 -25.66 -10.25 2.45
C LEU A 302 -24.48 -11.21 2.36
N VAL A 303 -23.30 -10.78 2.81
CA VAL A 303 -22.09 -11.58 2.79
C VAL A 303 -21.39 -11.49 4.15
N ASN A 304 -21.32 -12.64 4.82
CA ASN A 304 -20.60 -12.81 6.08
C ASN A 304 -19.67 -14.01 5.95
N HIS A 305 -18.40 -13.69 5.73
CA HIS A 305 -17.35 -14.66 5.54
C HIS A 305 -16.06 -14.05 6.08
N PRO A 306 -15.14 -14.84 6.67
CA PRO A 306 -13.82 -14.38 7.13
C PRO A 306 -12.90 -14.07 5.93
N SER A 307 -13.32 -13.11 5.11
CA SER A 307 -12.65 -12.60 3.92
C SER A 307 -12.94 -11.11 3.82
N GLU A 308 -12.16 -10.42 2.99
CA GLU A 308 -12.48 -9.06 2.57
C GLU A 308 -13.52 -9.15 1.45
N ASN A 309 -14.65 -8.45 1.60
CA ASN A 309 -15.72 -8.44 0.62
C ASN A 309 -16.07 -6.98 0.28
N PHE A 310 -15.84 -6.57 -0.97
CA PHE A 310 -16.10 -5.21 -1.45
C PHE A 310 -17.23 -5.22 -2.47
N VAL A 311 -18.27 -4.42 -2.25
CA VAL A 311 -19.41 -4.39 -3.16
C VAL A 311 -19.00 -3.76 -4.51
N CYS A 312 -19.48 -4.32 -5.62
CA CYS A 312 -19.19 -3.79 -6.96
C CYS A 312 -20.40 -3.10 -7.58
N GLY A 313 -21.58 -3.68 -7.42
CA GLY A 313 -22.85 -3.22 -7.98
C GLY A 313 -23.88 -4.35 -8.05
N TRP A 314 -25.13 -4.00 -8.37
CA TRP A 314 -26.19 -4.97 -8.62
C TRP A 314 -26.21 -5.41 -10.09
N THR A 315 -26.69 -6.62 -10.35
CA THR A 315 -27.07 -6.99 -11.71
C THR A 315 -28.20 -6.08 -12.20
N PRO A 316 -28.26 -5.74 -13.51
CA PRO A 316 -29.30 -4.83 -14.04
C PRO A 316 -30.75 -5.30 -13.83
N ASP A 317 -30.95 -6.58 -13.56
CA ASP A 317 -32.25 -7.16 -13.23
C ASP A 317 -32.59 -7.14 -11.73
N GLY A 318 -31.66 -6.69 -10.87
CA GLY A 318 -31.82 -6.61 -9.42
C GLY A 318 -31.80 -7.96 -8.70
N THR A 319 -31.51 -9.06 -9.40
CA THR A 319 -31.61 -10.42 -8.83
C THR A 319 -30.35 -10.88 -8.12
N GLN A 320 -29.19 -10.26 -8.40
CA GLN A 320 -27.93 -10.61 -7.78
C GLN A 320 -27.09 -9.37 -7.44
N LEU A 321 -26.22 -9.51 -6.46
CA LEU A 321 -25.19 -8.53 -6.14
C LEU A 321 -23.82 -9.05 -6.59
N VAL A 322 -23.07 -8.21 -7.29
CA VAL A 322 -21.68 -8.47 -7.70
C VAL A 322 -20.74 -7.89 -6.65
N PHE A 323 -19.71 -8.65 -6.26
CA PHE A 323 -18.73 -8.22 -5.27
C PHE A 323 -17.36 -8.86 -5.48
N ILE A 324 -16.32 -8.24 -4.95
CA ILE A 324 -14.96 -8.80 -4.92
C ILE A 324 -14.74 -9.51 -3.60
N SER A 325 -14.13 -10.68 -3.62
CA SER A 325 -13.75 -11.41 -2.41
C SER A 325 -12.48 -12.22 -2.57
N ASN A 326 -11.65 -12.21 -1.51
CA ASN A 326 -10.43 -13.01 -1.39
C ASN A 326 -10.66 -14.39 -0.75
N ARG A 327 -11.91 -14.86 -0.63
CA ARG A 327 -12.29 -16.14 0.00
C ARG A 327 -11.63 -17.40 -0.57
N THR A 328 -11.03 -17.32 -1.76
CA THR A 328 -10.27 -18.43 -2.39
C THR A 328 -8.75 -18.25 -2.28
N GLY A 329 -8.29 -17.29 -1.48
CA GLY A 329 -6.87 -16.94 -1.29
C GLY A 329 -6.39 -15.80 -2.19
N VAL A 330 -7.10 -15.50 -3.28
CA VAL A 330 -6.84 -14.38 -4.19
C VAL A 330 -8.13 -13.60 -4.47
N ASN A 331 -8.02 -12.31 -4.80
CA ASN A 331 -9.17 -11.51 -5.21
C ASN A 331 -9.81 -12.11 -6.46
N ALA A 332 -11.10 -12.37 -6.36
CA ALA A 332 -11.96 -12.83 -7.44
C ALA A 332 -13.29 -12.05 -7.40
N ILE A 333 -14.00 -12.02 -8.53
CA ILE A 333 -15.34 -11.45 -8.63
C ILE A 333 -16.35 -12.57 -8.43
N TRP A 334 -17.33 -12.30 -7.59
CA TRP A 334 -18.40 -13.20 -7.19
C TRP A 334 -19.75 -12.54 -7.41
N THR A 335 -20.79 -13.35 -7.54
CA THR A 335 -22.17 -12.91 -7.43
C THR A 335 -22.82 -13.57 -6.21
N ILE A 336 -23.88 -12.98 -5.69
CA ILE A 336 -24.77 -13.63 -4.72
C ILE A 336 -26.21 -13.33 -5.10
N PRO A 337 -27.11 -14.33 -5.14
CA PRO A 337 -28.53 -14.09 -5.34
C PRO A 337 -29.11 -13.27 -4.19
N VAL A 338 -29.94 -12.28 -4.52
CA VAL A 338 -30.60 -11.40 -3.54
C VAL A 338 -32.10 -11.35 -3.82
N LYS A 339 -32.89 -11.46 -2.76
CA LYS A 339 -34.35 -11.33 -2.81
C LYS A 339 -34.81 -10.52 -1.60
N GLU A 340 -35.60 -9.47 -1.84
CA GLU A 340 -36.13 -8.60 -0.79
C GLU A 340 -35.03 -8.07 0.15
N GLY A 341 -33.90 -7.64 -0.44
CA GLY A 341 -32.74 -7.14 0.29
C GLY A 341 -31.92 -8.20 1.03
N LYS A 342 -32.29 -9.49 0.98
CA LYS A 342 -31.62 -10.58 1.71
C LYS A 342 -30.91 -11.54 0.76
N ALA A 343 -29.83 -12.17 1.23
CA ALA A 343 -29.20 -13.27 0.52
C ALA A 343 -30.21 -14.41 0.29
N ALA A 344 -30.35 -14.83 -0.97
CA ALA A 344 -31.30 -15.85 -1.41
C ALA A 344 -30.63 -17.14 -1.89
N GLY A 345 -29.30 -17.22 -1.77
CA GLY A 345 -28.50 -18.37 -2.18
C GLY A 345 -27.04 -18.25 -1.74
N ALA A 346 -26.23 -19.22 -2.15
CA ALA A 346 -24.79 -19.18 -1.94
C ALA A 346 -24.12 -18.25 -2.97
N PRO A 347 -22.98 -17.64 -2.62
CA PRO A 347 -22.22 -16.87 -3.61
C PRO A 347 -21.58 -17.75 -4.68
N GLU A 348 -21.61 -17.29 -5.92
CA GLU A 348 -21.09 -17.97 -7.09
C GLU A 348 -19.88 -17.23 -7.66
N LEU A 349 -18.86 -17.99 -8.09
CA LEU A 349 -17.64 -17.41 -8.67
C LEU A 349 -17.91 -16.95 -10.10
N LEU A 350 -17.70 -15.66 -10.39
CA LEU A 350 -17.90 -15.09 -11.72
C LEU A 350 -16.59 -14.98 -12.51
N LYS A 351 -15.50 -14.55 -11.86
CA LYS A 351 -14.18 -14.38 -12.52
C LYS A 351 -13.03 -14.50 -11.52
N THR A 352 -12.00 -15.26 -11.87
CA THR A 352 -10.75 -15.36 -11.11
C THR A 352 -9.69 -14.34 -11.55
N ASP A 353 -8.65 -14.19 -10.75
CA ASP A 353 -7.38 -13.55 -11.12
C ASP A 353 -7.52 -12.07 -11.54
N VAL A 354 -8.19 -11.25 -10.71
CA VAL A 354 -8.44 -9.82 -10.99
C VAL A 354 -7.38 -8.86 -10.40
N GLY A 355 -6.33 -9.38 -9.76
CA GLY A 355 -5.21 -8.62 -9.21
C GLY A 355 -5.32 -8.31 -7.70
N PHE A 356 -4.19 -7.99 -7.07
CA PHE A 356 -4.09 -7.87 -5.61
C PHE A 356 -4.57 -6.55 -5.02
N SER A 357 -4.54 -5.46 -5.80
CA SER A 357 -4.96 -4.12 -5.35
C SER A 357 -5.93 -3.54 -6.38
N ILE A 358 -7.22 -3.86 -6.20
CA ILE A 358 -8.29 -3.33 -7.05
C ILE A 358 -9.33 -2.58 -6.22
N THR A 359 -9.77 -1.42 -6.71
CA THR A 359 -10.84 -0.63 -6.12
C THR A 359 -12.06 -0.67 -7.06
N PRO A 360 -13.22 -1.17 -6.63
CA PRO A 360 -14.41 -1.20 -7.47
C PRO A 360 -14.88 0.23 -7.79
N ILE A 361 -14.90 0.64 -9.07
CA ILE A 361 -15.37 1.98 -9.47
C ILE A 361 -16.85 1.94 -9.86
N ARG A 362 -17.23 1.17 -10.89
CA ARG A 362 -18.63 1.11 -11.34
C ARG A 362 -18.93 -0.15 -12.13
N LEU A 363 -20.09 -0.75 -11.87
CA LEU A 363 -20.72 -1.71 -12.77
C LEU A 363 -21.76 -0.96 -13.61
N THR A 364 -21.64 -1.01 -14.94
CA THR A 364 -22.60 -0.35 -15.84
C THR A 364 -23.81 -1.23 -16.10
N GLU A 365 -24.92 -0.64 -16.53
CA GLU A 365 -26.13 -1.38 -16.91
C GLU A 365 -25.91 -2.37 -18.07
N ARG A 366 -24.89 -2.10 -18.89
CA ARG A 366 -24.48 -2.98 -20.00
C ARG A 366 -23.66 -4.18 -19.52
N GLY A 367 -23.35 -4.26 -18.23
CA GLY A 367 -22.57 -5.34 -17.65
C GLY A 367 -21.07 -5.17 -17.76
N SER A 368 -20.55 -3.98 -18.07
CA SER A 368 -19.11 -3.70 -18.00
C SER A 368 -18.73 -3.26 -16.59
N PHE A 369 -17.63 -3.79 -16.06
CA PHE A 369 -17.15 -3.45 -14.72
C PHE A 369 -15.84 -2.68 -14.78
N PHE A 370 -15.87 -1.44 -14.29
CA PHE A 370 -14.71 -0.57 -14.16
C PHE A 370 -14.14 -0.64 -12.75
N TYR A 371 -12.82 -0.74 -12.67
CA TYR A 371 -12.08 -0.80 -11.43
C TYR A 371 -10.75 -0.08 -11.54
N GLY A 372 -10.33 0.53 -10.44
CA GLY A 372 -9.01 1.11 -10.29
C GLY A 372 -8.01 0.01 -9.92
N VAL A 373 -6.82 0.07 -10.48
CA VAL A 373 -5.66 -0.71 -10.06
C VAL A 373 -4.64 0.27 -9.54
N ASP A 374 -4.29 0.17 -8.26
CA ASP A 374 -3.20 0.99 -7.75
C ASP A 374 -1.87 0.45 -8.30
N SER A 375 -1.36 1.11 -9.34
CA SER A 375 -0.03 0.80 -9.90
C SER A 375 1.10 1.49 -9.13
N GLY A 376 0.80 2.06 -7.95
CA GLY A 376 1.69 2.71 -6.99
C GLY A 376 2.76 1.83 -6.37
N SER A 377 3.30 0.89 -7.15
CA SER A 377 4.52 0.15 -6.86
C SER A 377 5.66 1.14 -6.61
N ARG A 378 5.95 1.45 -5.33
CA ARG A 378 7.30 1.89 -4.99
C ARG A 378 8.14 0.64 -4.99
N ASP A 379 9.13 0.63 -5.86
CA ASP A 379 10.12 -0.44 -5.93
C ASP A 379 11.50 0.14 -5.69
N VAL A 380 12.43 -0.74 -5.35
CA VAL A 380 13.81 -0.38 -5.07
C VAL A 380 14.66 -0.60 -6.32
N TYR A 381 15.41 0.43 -6.67
CA TYR A 381 16.29 0.46 -7.83
C TYR A 381 17.71 0.79 -7.39
N ILE A 382 18.67 0.30 -8.16
CA ILE A 382 20.07 0.69 -8.09
C ILE A 382 20.47 1.45 -9.35
N ALA A 383 21.33 2.44 -9.22
CA ALA A 383 22.00 3.05 -10.36
C ALA A 383 23.46 3.36 -10.01
N SER A 384 24.35 3.06 -10.96
CA SER A 384 25.76 3.44 -10.87
C SER A 384 25.94 4.90 -11.31
N PHE A 385 26.91 5.58 -10.73
CA PHE A 385 27.36 6.89 -11.17
C PHE A 385 28.85 7.07 -10.86
N ASN A 386 29.51 7.95 -11.61
CA ASN A 386 30.87 8.39 -11.28
C ASN A 386 30.79 9.75 -10.56
N PRO A 387 31.30 9.87 -9.32
CA PRO A 387 31.32 11.14 -8.59
C PRO A 387 32.15 12.25 -9.25
N GLU A 388 33.15 11.90 -10.05
CA GLU A 388 34.11 12.87 -10.62
C GLU A 388 33.76 13.30 -12.06
N GLU A 389 32.81 12.63 -12.71
CA GLU A 389 32.34 12.97 -14.05
C GLU A 389 31.03 13.76 -13.99
N THR A 390 30.69 14.49 -15.05
CA THR A 390 29.42 15.23 -15.15
C THR A 390 28.27 14.39 -15.69
N GLU A 391 28.53 13.16 -16.14
CA GLU A 391 27.53 12.27 -16.73
C GLU A 391 26.39 11.94 -15.75
N PRO A 392 25.14 11.78 -16.23
CA PRO A 392 24.03 11.41 -15.35
C PRO A 392 24.22 10.03 -14.74
N PHE A 393 23.37 9.67 -13.78
CA PHE A 393 23.28 8.29 -13.30
C PHE A 393 23.06 7.34 -14.49
N GLY A 394 23.67 6.16 -14.42
CA GLY A 394 23.38 5.06 -15.32
C GLY A 394 21.90 4.65 -15.25
N PRO A 395 21.41 3.86 -16.22
CA PRO A 395 20.02 3.44 -16.23
C PRO A 395 19.66 2.72 -14.91
N PRO A 396 18.59 3.13 -14.21
CA PRO A 396 18.14 2.46 -13.00
C PRO A 396 17.78 0.99 -13.26
N ILE A 397 18.27 0.11 -12.41
CA ILE A 397 18.03 -1.34 -12.46
C ILE A 397 17.20 -1.72 -11.24
N LYS A 398 16.05 -2.36 -11.47
CA LYS A 398 15.19 -2.89 -10.41
C LYS A 398 15.87 -4.08 -9.73
N ILE A 399 15.88 -4.11 -8.40
CA ILE A 399 16.61 -5.13 -7.62
C ILE A 399 15.91 -6.50 -7.64
N SER A 400 14.58 -6.54 -7.53
CA SER A 400 13.81 -7.80 -7.48
C SER A 400 12.55 -7.70 -8.34
N GLN A 401 12.36 -8.70 -9.22
CA GLN A 401 11.13 -8.87 -10.03
C GLN A 401 10.10 -9.77 -9.35
N GLN A 402 10.49 -10.50 -8.29
CA GLN A 402 9.62 -11.49 -7.63
C GLN A 402 8.57 -10.83 -6.73
N HIS A 403 8.79 -9.59 -6.31
CA HIS A 403 7.99 -8.92 -5.30
C HIS A 403 7.65 -7.47 -5.69
N GLU A 404 6.99 -7.28 -6.84
CA GLU A 404 6.61 -5.95 -7.32
C GLU A 404 5.54 -5.30 -6.43
N GLY A 405 5.60 -3.99 -6.22
CA GLY A 405 4.42 -3.25 -5.75
C GLY A 405 4.49 -2.58 -4.39
N SER A 406 5.46 -2.88 -3.53
CA SER A 406 5.42 -2.40 -2.12
C SER A 406 6.77 -2.53 -1.40
N ASN A 407 7.83 -1.95 -1.95
CA ASN A 407 9.18 -1.98 -1.36
C ASN A 407 9.70 -0.56 -1.13
N ARG A 408 10.23 -0.26 0.07
CA ARG A 408 10.61 1.09 0.50
C ARG A 408 11.88 1.10 1.36
N ALA A 409 12.47 2.28 1.50
CA ALA A 409 13.49 2.58 2.50
C ALA A 409 14.73 1.68 2.43
N ALA A 410 15.23 1.47 1.22
CA ALA A 410 16.35 0.58 1.02
C ALA A 410 17.66 1.13 1.59
N THR A 411 18.47 0.27 2.19
CA THR A 411 19.79 0.61 2.71
C THR A 411 20.77 -0.52 2.47
N TRP A 412 22.01 -0.15 2.15
CA TRP A 412 23.12 -1.06 1.96
C TRP A 412 23.63 -1.63 3.30
N SER A 413 24.05 -2.88 3.28
CA SER A 413 24.90 -3.47 4.32
C SER A 413 26.28 -2.81 4.32
N GLY A 414 27.00 -2.92 5.44
CA GLY A 414 28.32 -2.30 5.58
C GLY A 414 29.37 -2.85 4.60
N ASP A 415 29.19 -4.09 4.15
CA ASP A 415 30.04 -4.72 3.14
C ASP A 415 29.57 -4.47 1.69
N GLY A 416 28.43 -3.78 1.50
CA GLY A 416 27.87 -3.49 0.19
C GLY A 416 27.26 -4.69 -0.54
N ARG A 417 27.26 -5.88 0.05
CA ARG A 417 26.74 -7.10 -0.60
C ARG A 417 25.22 -7.20 -0.54
N TYR A 418 24.62 -6.76 0.55
CA TYR A 418 23.20 -6.92 0.82
C TYR A 418 22.49 -5.56 0.78
N ILE A 419 21.22 -5.62 0.39
CA ILE A 419 20.30 -4.48 0.52
C ILE A 419 19.15 -4.93 1.39
N ALA A 420 18.91 -4.20 2.49
CA ALA A 420 17.69 -4.36 3.27
C ALA A 420 16.67 -3.32 2.83
N TYR A 421 15.40 -3.68 2.77
CA TYR A 421 14.30 -2.75 2.52
C TYR A 421 13.03 -3.19 3.25
N THR A 422 12.17 -2.22 3.58
CA THR A 422 10.87 -2.51 4.16
C THR A 422 9.90 -2.89 3.05
N ALA A 423 8.98 -3.79 3.37
CA ALA A 423 8.05 -4.33 2.41
C ALA A 423 6.68 -4.57 3.05
N THR A 424 5.63 -4.42 2.25
CA THR A 424 4.32 -4.99 2.61
C THR A 424 4.27 -6.43 2.12
N ARG A 425 4.10 -7.37 3.04
CA ARG A 425 3.99 -8.82 2.81
C ARG A 425 2.85 -9.37 3.66
N GLN A 426 1.98 -10.18 3.06
CA GLN A 426 0.72 -10.68 3.66
C GLN A 426 -0.42 -9.64 3.71
N GLN A 427 -1.65 -10.17 3.65
CA GLN A 427 -2.92 -9.44 3.60
C GLN A 427 -3.21 -8.77 4.97
N LYS A 428 -2.63 -7.59 5.23
CA LYS A 428 -3.10 -6.65 6.26
C LYS A 428 -3.64 -5.38 5.57
N PRO A 429 -4.68 -4.70 6.08
CA PRO A 429 -5.45 -3.68 5.35
C PRO A 429 -4.82 -2.29 5.47
N ALA A 430 -3.50 -2.21 5.51
CA ALA A 430 -2.82 -0.94 5.51
C ALA A 430 -1.72 -0.95 4.47
N ALA A 431 -1.57 0.16 3.74
CA ALA A 431 -0.48 0.44 2.81
C ALA A 431 0.88 0.62 3.54
N HIS A 432 1.11 -0.17 4.57
CA HIS A 432 2.19 -0.08 5.53
C HIS A 432 3.08 -1.30 5.42
N SER A 433 4.38 -1.08 5.48
CA SER A 433 5.36 -2.15 5.42
C SER A 433 5.26 -2.99 6.70
N ASN A 434 5.18 -4.30 6.61
CA ASN A 434 5.12 -5.23 7.75
C ASN A 434 6.14 -6.37 7.63
N ALA A 435 7.10 -6.22 6.70
CA ALA A 435 8.22 -7.12 6.52
C ALA A 435 9.50 -6.34 6.25
N VAL A 436 10.62 -7.01 6.50
CA VAL A 436 11.95 -6.60 6.06
C VAL A 436 12.45 -7.64 5.07
N ILE A 437 12.88 -7.19 3.91
CA ILE A 437 13.52 -8.05 2.92
C ILE A 437 15.01 -7.77 2.93
N ILE A 438 15.80 -8.83 2.89
CA ILE A 438 17.24 -8.77 2.70
C ILE A 438 17.54 -9.40 1.34
N HIS A 439 18.01 -8.60 0.41
CA HIS A 439 18.42 -9.04 -0.92
C HIS A 439 19.92 -9.23 -0.98
N ASP A 440 20.37 -10.41 -1.41
CA ASP A 440 21.78 -10.73 -1.67
C ASP A 440 22.11 -10.48 -3.14
N LEU A 441 22.95 -9.48 -3.42
CA LEU A 441 23.32 -9.12 -4.80
C LEU A 441 24.25 -10.13 -5.47
N GLU A 442 24.97 -10.96 -4.70
CA GLU A 442 25.84 -11.98 -5.27
C GLU A 442 25.01 -13.16 -5.81
N THR A 443 23.98 -13.56 -5.06
CA THR A 443 23.16 -14.73 -5.39
C THR A 443 21.82 -14.39 -6.05
N GLY A 444 21.40 -13.12 -5.99
CA GLY A 444 20.10 -12.63 -6.46
C GLY A 444 18.90 -13.13 -5.64
N ARG A 445 19.13 -13.62 -4.41
CA ARG A 445 18.09 -14.22 -3.56
C ARG A 445 17.55 -13.23 -2.54
N ASP A 446 16.24 -13.25 -2.35
CA ASP A 446 15.53 -12.50 -1.31
C ASP A 446 15.31 -13.39 -0.08
N GLN A 447 15.71 -12.91 1.10
CA GLN A 447 15.24 -13.41 2.38
C GLN A 447 14.08 -12.53 2.86
N ASN A 448 12.90 -13.13 3.00
CA ASN A 448 11.68 -12.43 3.39
C ASN A 448 11.36 -12.64 4.87
N ILE A 449 11.45 -11.58 5.66
CA ILE A 449 11.22 -11.60 7.10
C ILE A 449 9.91 -10.86 7.39
N VAL A 450 8.83 -11.62 7.60
CA VAL A 450 7.53 -11.06 8.01
C VAL A 450 7.52 -10.83 9.51
N LEU A 451 7.17 -9.63 9.93
CA LEU A 451 7.19 -9.21 11.33
C LEU A 451 5.76 -9.06 11.85
N ASP A 452 5.55 -9.38 13.13
CA ASP A 452 4.29 -9.08 13.81
C ASP A 452 4.25 -7.61 14.26
N ILE A 453 4.22 -6.73 13.25
CA ILE A 453 4.11 -5.28 13.41
C ILE A 453 2.92 -4.78 12.61
N SER A 454 2.41 -3.62 12.99
CA SER A 454 1.36 -2.89 12.29
C SER A 454 1.97 -2.06 11.14
N MET A 455 3.16 -1.46 11.34
CA MET A 455 3.87 -0.68 10.32
C MET A 455 5.36 -0.51 10.65
N ALA A 456 6.26 -0.79 9.71
CA ALA A 456 7.64 -0.31 9.72
C ALA A 456 7.70 1.16 9.27
N LEU A 457 8.47 1.98 9.98
CA LEU A 457 8.53 3.43 9.78
C LEU A 457 9.63 3.88 8.81
N ASP A 458 10.09 3.00 7.92
CA ASP A 458 11.10 3.30 6.89
C ASP A 458 12.47 3.76 7.47
N TYR A 459 12.71 3.55 8.76
CA TYR A 459 13.97 3.79 9.46
C TYR A 459 14.66 2.47 9.77
N ILE A 460 15.51 2.02 8.84
CA ILE A 460 16.33 0.82 9.01
C ILE A 460 17.83 1.14 8.91
N ALA A 461 18.63 0.48 9.73
CA ALA A 461 20.09 0.60 9.71
C ALA A 461 20.76 -0.74 10.03
N TRP A 462 21.67 -1.17 9.15
CA TRP A 462 22.50 -2.35 9.37
C TRP A 462 23.49 -2.14 10.50
N SER A 463 23.71 -3.18 11.30
CA SER A 463 24.91 -3.27 12.13
C SER A 463 26.14 -3.41 11.23
N PRO A 464 27.31 -2.92 11.66
CA PRO A 464 28.54 -2.98 10.86
C PRO A 464 28.98 -4.41 10.50
N ASP A 465 28.61 -5.40 11.33
CA ASP A 465 28.91 -6.82 11.12
C ASP A 465 27.87 -7.55 10.24
N ASN A 466 26.86 -6.82 9.75
CA ASN A 466 25.74 -7.31 8.94
C ASN A 466 24.89 -8.40 9.60
N LYS A 467 25.02 -8.62 10.92
CA LYS A 467 24.23 -9.65 11.63
C LYS A 467 22.90 -9.14 12.12
N SER A 468 22.74 -7.82 12.25
CA SER A 468 21.56 -7.20 12.82
C SER A 468 21.09 -6.00 12.01
N ILE A 469 19.80 -5.71 12.10
CA ILE A 469 19.18 -4.49 11.55
C ILE A 469 18.43 -3.80 12.68
N ALA A 470 18.77 -2.55 12.96
CA ALA A 470 17.94 -1.69 13.80
C ALA A 470 16.77 -1.18 12.97
N LEU A 471 15.54 -1.32 13.49
CA LEU A 471 14.29 -1.00 12.80
C LEU A 471 13.36 -0.24 13.75
N SER A 472 12.82 0.89 13.30
CA SER A 472 11.67 1.52 13.97
C SER A 472 10.35 1.01 13.39
N ALA A 473 9.43 0.60 14.27
CA ALA A 473 8.13 0.08 13.88
C ALA A 473 7.03 0.41 14.88
N ILE A 474 5.80 0.36 14.39
CA ILE A 474 4.55 0.43 15.16
C ILE A 474 3.96 -0.97 15.23
N TYR A 475 3.47 -1.36 16.39
CA TYR A 475 2.90 -2.68 16.66
C TYR A 475 1.78 -2.59 17.70
N ASN A 476 0.96 -3.64 17.80
CA ASN A 476 -0.14 -3.68 18.77
C ASN A 476 0.24 -4.57 19.96
N LYS A 477 0.07 -4.05 21.19
CA LYS A 477 0.29 -4.79 22.45
C LYS A 477 -0.87 -4.51 23.39
N ALA A 478 -1.56 -5.57 23.84
CA ALA A 478 -2.72 -5.47 24.74
C ALA A 478 -3.82 -4.50 24.25
N GLY A 479 -4.07 -4.45 22.94
CA GLY A 479 -5.08 -3.57 22.33
C GLY A 479 -4.65 -2.10 22.19
N GLN A 480 -3.38 -1.79 22.45
CA GLN A 480 -2.80 -0.45 22.27
C GLN A 480 -1.76 -0.46 21.16
N GLN A 481 -1.75 0.60 20.35
CA GLN A 481 -0.75 0.80 19.31
C GLN A 481 0.47 1.49 19.93
N LEU A 482 1.62 0.82 19.86
CA LEU A 482 2.89 1.28 20.42
C LEU A 482 3.91 1.49 19.30
N GLN A 483 4.78 2.49 19.47
CA GLN A 483 5.96 2.66 18.64
C GLN A 483 7.19 2.12 19.38
N GLY A 484 8.11 1.48 18.65
CA GLY A 484 9.33 0.95 19.22
C GLY A 484 10.52 0.94 18.27
N LEU A 485 11.70 0.78 18.86
CA LEU A 485 12.97 0.51 18.17
C LEU A 485 13.41 -0.92 18.50
N PHE A 486 13.62 -1.71 17.45
CA PHE A 486 13.89 -3.13 17.55
C PHE A 486 15.21 -3.48 16.87
N ILE A 487 15.85 -4.54 17.37
CA ILE A 487 17.00 -5.16 16.73
C ILE A 487 16.54 -6.48 16.13
N LEU A 488 16.54 -6.54 14.79
CA LEU A 488 16.23 -7.73 14.01
C LEU A 488 17.51 -8.53 13.76
N ASN A 489 17.49 -9.83 14.03
CA ASN A 489 18.58 -10.73 13.63
C ASN A 489 18.41 -11.11 12.15
N THR A 490 19.44 -10.87 11.35
CA THR A 490 19.40 -11.10 9.89
C THR A 490 19.43 -12.59 9.53
N THR A 491 20.02 -13.44 10.38
CA THR A 491 20.15 -14.88 10.12
C THR A 491 18.87 -15.62 10.50
N THR A 492 18.30 -15.33 11.67
CA THR A 492 17.09 -16.01 12.15
C THR A 492 15.80 -15.36 11.67
N GLY A 493 15.84 -14.06 11.35
CA GLY A 493 14.65 -13.28 11.02
C GLY A 493 13.79 -12.92 12.23
N GLU A 494 14.30 -13.08 13.45
CA GLU A 494 13.56 -12.80 14.69
C GLU A 494 14.01 -11.48 15.32
N ILE A 495 13.07 -10.82 16.01
CA ILE A 495 13.37 -9.67 16.86
C ILE A 495 14.21 -10.16 18.05
N ALA A 496 15.49 -9.82 18.04
CA ALA A 496 16.45 -10.21 19.08
C ALA A 496 16.33 -9.34 20.34
N GLU A 497 16.02 -8.05 20.17
CA GLU A 497 15.91 -7.10 21.28
C GLU A 497 14.89 -5.99 20.97
N THR A 498 14.11 -5.60 21.97
CA THR A 498 13.31 -4.37 21.96
C THR A 498 14.05 -3.31 22.77
N ILE A 499 14.60 -2.32 22.09
CA ILE A 499 15.39 -1.25 22.72
C ILE A 499 14.48 -0.30 23.49
N ARG A 500 13.36 0.07 22.87
CA ARG A 500 12.40 1.01 23.44
C ARG A 500 11.00 0.70 22.93
N GLU A 501 10.01 0.91 23.80
CA GLU A 501 8.58 0.86 23.50
C GLU A 501 7.84 1.97 24.27
N GLY A 502 6.84 2.58 23.65
CA GLY A 502 6.08 3.67 24.27
C GLY A 502 4.71 3.92 23.63
N LEU A 503 3.82 4.53 24.42
CA LEU A 503 2.51 5.04 23.97
C LEU A 503 2.71 6.38 23.27
N ASN A 504 1.99 6.61 22.18
CA ASN A 504 2.06 7.80 21.32
C ASN A 504 3.38 7.96 20.55
N GLN A 505 3.33 8.76 19.48
CA GLN A 505 4.39 8.99 18.48
C GLN A 505 5.68 9.60 19.08
N GLU A 506 6.45 8.84 19.87
CA GLU A 506 7.87 9.11 20.08
C GLU A 506 8.57 8.82 18.75
N LEU A 507 8.58 9.80 17.83
CA LEU A 507 9.24 9.64 16.54
C LEU A 507 10.72 9.33 16.77
N LEU A 508 11.08 8.05 16.63
CA LEU A 508 12.44 7.59 16.56
C LEU A 508 12.89 7.70 15.11
N PHE A 509 13.95 8.46 14.87
CA PHE A 509 14.53 8.66 13.54
C PHE A 509 15.51 7.54 13.20
N LYS A 510 16.05 7.55 11.97
CA LYS A 510 17.03 6.56 11.50
C LYS A 510 18.18 6.42 12.52
N PRO A 511 18.33 5.23 13.15
CA PRO A 511 19.41 5.02 14.10
C PRO A 511 20.75 4.88 13.36
N ALA A 512 21.85 5.19 14.05
CA ALA A 512 23.21 5.03 13.54
C ALA A 512 24.02 4.12 14.47
N TRP A 513 24.70 3.13 13.91
CA TRP A 513 25.62 2.27 14.65
C TRP A 513 27.01 2.89 14.70
N SER A 514 27.72 2.72 15.81
CA SER A 514 29.17 2.90 15.81
C SER A 514 29.83 1.86 14.90
N GLU A 515 30.97 2.20 14.29
CA GLU A 515 31.72 1.29 13.40
C GLU A 515 32.07 -0.05 14.07
N ASP A 516 32.32 -0.05 15.39
CA ASP A 516 32.62 -1.25 16.17
C ASP A 516 31.38 -2.03 16.64
N GLY A 517 30.18 -1.55 16.33
CA GLY A 517 28.90 -2.14 16.69
C GLY A 517 28.57 -2.10 18.19
N LYS A 518 29.39 -1.46 19.03
CA LYS A 518 29.19 -1.41 20.48
C LYS A 518 28.12 -0.41 20.91
N TYR A 519 27.87 0.61 20.08
CA TYR A 519 26.96 1.70 20.40
C TYR A 519 25.92 1.90 19.31
N LEU A 520 24.71 2.26 19.75
CA LEU A 520 23.61 2.69 18.90
C LEU A 520 23.21 4.10 19.28
N TYR A 521 23.15 4.97 18.28
CA TYR A 521 22.76 6.37 18.41
C TYR A 521 21.40 6.59 17.76
N TYR A 522 20.49 7.26 18.47
CA TYR A 522 19.18 7.59 17.93
C TYR A 522 18.58 8.79 18.64
N PHE A 523 17.65 9.45 17.95
CA PHE A 523 16.89 10.56 18.52
C PHE A 523 15.61 10.04 19.18
N GLN A 524 15.33 10.54 20.37
CA GLN A 524 14.06 10.37 21.06
C GLN A 524 13.37 11.73 21.18
N ARG A 525 12.06 11.77 20.92
CA ARG A 525 11.22 12.95 21.17
C ARG A 525 10.43 12.76 22.46
N GLU A 526 10.53 13.71 23.38
CA GLU A 526 9.81 13.71 24.65
C GLU A 526 8.62 14.68 24.60
N GLN A 527 7.46 14.27 25.13
CA GLN A 527 6.24 15.09 25.25
C GLN A 527 6.11 15.64 26.69
N PRO A 528 5.45 16.80 26.91
CA PRO A 528 4.67 17.61 25.95
C PRO A 528 5.47 18.69 25.20
N ASP A 529 6.72 18.95 25.61
CA ASP A 529 7.51 20.09 25.12
C ASP A 529 8.13 19.89 23.73
N LEU A 530 7.94 18.72 23.10
CA LEU A 530 8.48 18.35 21.80
C LEU A 530 10.01 18.52 21.71
N ARG A 531 10.70 18.23 22.83
CA ARG A 531 12.17 18.26 22.91
C ARG A 531 12.76 16.98 22.34
N TYR A 532 13.89 17.11 21.65
CA TYR A 532 14.59 15.99 21.05
C TYR A 532 15.90 15.70 21.79
N PHE A 533 16.13 14.45 22.12
CA PHE A 533 17.35 13.98 22.78
C PHE A 533 18.10 13.04 21.86
N LEU A 534 19.39 13.29 21.65
CA LEU A 534 20.28 12.32 21.05
C LEU A 534 20.74 11.36 22.16
N LEU A 535 20.36 10.10 22.04
CA LEU A 535 20.74 9.05 22.98
C LEU A 535 21.87 8.20 22.41
N GLU A 536 22.80 7.82 23.28
CA GLU A 536 23.78 6.76 23.07
C GLU A 536 23.36 5.56 23.92
N ARG A 537 23.25 4.40 23.29
CA ARG A 537 23.02 3.13 23.98
C ARG A 537 24.23 2.22 23.79
N ASN A 538 24.74 1.66 24.88
CA ASN A 538 25.70 0.58 24.83
C ASN A 538 24.97 -0.75 24.55
N MET A 539 25.32 -1.42 23.47
CA MET A 539 24.62 -2.61 22.98
C MET A 539 24.97 -3.88 23.77
N GLN A 540 26.02 -3.85 24.60
CA GLN A 540 26.38 -4.97 25.46
C GLN A 540 25.72 -4.89 26.84
N THR A 541 25.64 -3.69 27.42
CA THR A 541 25.11 -3.48 28.78
C THR A 541 23.67 -3.01 28.81
N GLY A 542 23.14 -2.51 27.68
CA GLY A 542 21.83 -1.86 27.60
C GLY A 542 21.79 -0.48 28.26
N HIS A 543 22.91 0.04 28.74
CA HIS A 543 22.97 1.35 29.40
C HIS A 543 22.78 2.47 28.38
N GLU A 544 21.86 3.40 28.69
CA GLU A 544 21.56 4.58 27.87
C GLU A 544 22.06 5.87 28.54
N LYS A 545 22.57 6.79 27.73
CA LYS A 545 22.95 8.15 28.15
C LYS A 545 22.46 9.15 27.11
N ALA A 546 21.88 10.25 27.57
CA ALA A 546 21.63 11.40 26.71
C ALA A 546 22.94 12.16 26.43
N LEU A 547 23.28 12.32 25.15
CA LEU A 547 24.43 13.10 24.70
C LEU A 547 24.08 14.57 24.49
N LEU A 548 22.89 14.83 23.98
CA LEU A 548 22.46 16.18 23.61
C LEU A 548 20.97 16.33 23.82
N ALA A 549 20.56 17.50 24.30
CA ALA A 549 19.18 17.96 24.27
C ALA A 549 19.06 19.10 23.25
N LEU A 550 18.23 18.91 22.24
CA LEU A 550 17.86 19.95 21.29
C LEU A 550 16.63 20.67 21.85
N SER A 551 16.83 21.89 22.34
CA SER A 551 15.82 22.71 23.02
C SER A 551 14.88 23.45 22.06
N GLU A 552 15.16 23.42 20.75
CA GLU A 552 14.35 24.09 19.73
C GLU A 552 13.39 23.11 19.07
N TYR A 553 12.15 23.55 18.87
CA TYR A 553 11.15 22.82 18.11
C TYR A 553 11.64 22.59 16.67
N ILE A 554 11.87 21.33 16.30
CA ILE A 554 12.36 20.97 14.96
C ILE A 554 11.16 20.91 14.03
N VAL A 555 11.03 21.95 13.19
CA VAL A 555 9.99 22.04 12.17
C VAL A 555 10.55 21.48 10.86
N GLY A 556 9.80 20.61 10.21
CA GLY A 556 10.11 20.24 8.84
C GLY A 556 10.02 21.45 7.88
N THR A 557 10.59 21.31 6.69
CA THR A 557 10.53 22.38 5.68
C THR A 557 9.45 22.06 4.64
N GLY A 558 8.59 23.03 4.35
CA GLY A 558 7.48 22.83 3.42
C GLY A 558 6.43 21.85 3.97
N ASN A 559 5.97 20.92 3.14
CA ASN A 559 4.94 19.93 3.50
C ASN A 559 5.52 18.63 4.10
N GLU A 560 6.81 18.61 4.45
CA GLU A 560 7.47 17.39 4.94
C GLU A 560 7.74 17.42 6.43
N TRP A 561 7.77 16.24 7.03
CA TRP A 561 8.19 16.03 8.41
C TRP A 561 9.68 16.32 8.58
N PRO A 562 10.14 16.76 9.76
CA PRO A 562 11.56 16.99 10.01
C PRO A 562 12.36 15.71 9.78
N THR A 563 13.54 15.82 9.16
CA THR A 563 14.43 14.69 8.91
C THR A 563 15.72 14.84 9.71
N LEU A 564 15.87 14.04 10.77
CA LEU A 564 17.10 13.90 11.56
C LEU A 564 17.80 12.58 11.21
N GLU A 565 18.33 12.48 10.00
CA GLU A 565 19.13 11.30 9.63
C GLU A 565 20.54 11.43 10.21
N LEU A 566 20.89 10.48 11.07
CA LEU A 566 22.19 10.34 11.71
C LEU A 566 23.10 9.46 10.87
N VAL A 567 24.35 9.89 10.68
CA VAL A 567 25.41 9.07 10.12
C VAL A 567 26.63 9.10 11.05
N TYR A 568 27.24 7.94 11.26
CA TYR A 568 28.45 7.77 12.06
C TYR A 568 29.67 7.73 11.15
N SER A 569 30.76 8.36 11.56
CA SER A 569 32.01 8.39 10.78
C SER A 569 32.66 7.01 10.73
N SER A 570 33.02 6.56 9.53
CA SER A 570 33.69 5.28 9.32
C SER A 570 35.12 5.19 9.88
N HIS A 571 35.70 6.31 10.33
CA HIS A 571 37.09 6.36 10.81
C HIS A 571 37.27 7.26 12.04
N GLY A 572 36.17 7.72 12.65
CA GLY A 572 36.19 8.69 13.73
C GLY A 572 35.02 8.51 14.70
N ASN A 573 35.22 8.90 15.96
CA ASN A 573 34.15 8.97 16.96
C ASN A 573 33.31 10.22 16.72
N MET A 574 32.67 10.35 15.55
CA MET A 574 31.92 11.53 15.15
C MET A 574 30.56 11.16 14.57
N LEU A 575 29.58 12.02 14.79
CA LEU A 575 28.24 11.94 14.19
C LEU A 575 27.97 13.17 13.34
N ALA A 576 27.32 12.99 12.20
CA ALA A 576 26.74 14.08 11.43
C ALA A 576 25.22 13.91 11.32
N PHE A 577 24.51 15.04 11.32
CA PHE A 577 23.07 15.07 11.07
C PHE A 577 22.65 16.42 10.48
N SER A 578 21.59 16.39 9.67
CA SER A 578 20.96 17.61 9.15
C SER A 578 19.84 18.07 10.09
N ARG A 579 19.66 19.38 10.21
CA ARG A 579 18.52 19.98 10.89
C ARG A 579 18.03 21.17 10.09
N SER A 580 16.73 21.28 9.92
CA SER A 580 16.11 22.42 9.28
C SER A 580 15.22 23.17 10.27
N SER A 581 15.16 24.49 10.15
CA SER A 581 14.30 25.35 10.94
C SER A 581 13.51 26.26 10.02
N ALA A 582 12.20 25.98 9.92
CA ALA A 582 11.28 26.83 9.18
C ALA A 582 11.16 28.23 9.82
N LEU A 583 11.26 28.31 11.15
CA LEU A 583 11.23 29.57 11.90
C LEU A 583 12.40 30.47 11.53
N ASN A 584 13.61 29.90 11.47
CA ASN A 584 14.83 30.66 11.19
C ASN A 584 15.15 30.73 9.69
N ARG A 585 14.27 30.18 8.83
CA ARG A 585 14.45 30.06 7.37
C ARG A 585 15.88 29.63 7.00
N ARG A 586 16.35 28.58 7.66
CA ARG A 586 17.71 28.03 7.49
C ARG A 586 17.72 26.53 7.70
N SER A 587 18.66 25.86 7.05
CA SER A 587 19.01 24.47 7.30
C SER A 587 20.51 24.31 7.49
N ASP A 588 20.89 23.39 8.36
CA ASP A 588 22.26 23.20 8.80
C ASP A 588 22.64 21.72 8.76
N LEU A 589 23.88 21.45 8.39
CA LEU A 589 24.55 20.18 8.62
C LEU A 589 25.43 20.33 9.86
N PHE A 590 25.16 19.53 10.88
CA PHE A 590 25.88 19.53 12.15
C PHE A 590 26.85 18.36 12.23
N LEU A 591 27.96 18.59 12.90
CA LEU A 591 28.95 17.60 13.32
C LEU A 591 29.01 17.57 14.85
N ILE A 592 29.13 16.38 15.43
CA ILE A 592 29.36 16.16 16.86
C ILE A 592 30.63 15.31 17.00
N ASP A 593 31.61 15.79 17.78
CA ASP A 593 32.74 14.97 18.21
C ASP A 593 32.39 14.26 19.52
N LEU A 594 32.36 12.93 19.50
CA LEU A 594 32.01 12.09 20.64
C LEU A 594 33.19 11.86 21.59
N LYS A 595 34.40 12.30 21.25
CA LYS A 595 35.55 12.28 22.18
C LYS A 595 35.47 13.42 23.20
N ASP A 596 34.70 14.46 22.91
CA ASP A 596 34.51 15.57 23.83
C ASP A 596 33.74 15.10 25.07
N ASN A 597 34.19 15.56 26.25
CA ASN A 597 33.50 15.27 27.51
C ASN A 597 32.08 15.87 27.58
N ASP A 598 31.84 16.95 26.82
CA ASP A 598 30.55 17.64 26.68
C ASP A 598 30.29 17.88 25.17
N PRO A 599 29.86 16.85 24.42
CA PRO A 599 29.79 16.89 22.97
C PRO A 599 28.74 17.92 22.50
N LYS A 600 29.18 18.91 21.72
CA LYS A 600 28.30 19.97 21.18
C LYS A 600 28.19 19.91 19.67
N PRO A 601 26.98 20.08 19.11
CA PRO A 601 26.79 20.15 17.67
C PRO A 601 27.42 21.44 17.13
N ARG A 602 28.29 21.28 16.14
CA ARG A 602 28.90 22.37 15.38
C ARG A 602 28.36 22.37 13.96
N ALA A 603 27.81 23.48 13.50
CA ALA A 603 27.38 23.60 12.11
C ALA A 603 28.63 23.64 11.21
N ILE A 604 28.71 22.73 10.24
CA ILE A 604 29.78 22.65 9.23
C ILE A 604 29.32 23.14 7.86
N HIS A 605 28.00 23.14 7.61
CA HIS A 605 27.43 23.71 6.40
C HIS A 605 26.06 24.29 6.69
N THR A 606 25.72 25.36 5.97
CA THR A 606 24.47 26.09 6.14
C THR A 606 23.88 26.43 4.78
N ALA A 607 22.58 26.24 4.64
CA ALA A 607 21.81 26.71 3.50
C ALA A 607 20.64 27.59 3.99
N ASP A 608 20.61 28.82 3.48
CA ASP A 608 19.51 29.75 3.68
C ASP A 608 18.45 29.55 2.59
N TYR A 609 17.19 29.82 2.93
CA TYR A 609 16.08 29.60 2.02
C TYR A 609 16.22 30.45 0.73
N PRO A 610 15.86 29.92 -0.45
CA PRO A 610 15.07 28.70 -0.68
C PRO A 610 15.87 27.38 -0.67
N GLU A 611 17.18 27.42 -0.45
CA GLU A 611 18.01 26.21 -0.42
C GLU A 611 17.84 25.47 0.92
N VAL A 612 17.75 24.14 0.87
CA VAL A 612 17.52 23.28 2.03
C VAL A 612 18.44 22.06 2.00
N ILE A 613 19.24 21.91 3.05
CA ILE A 613 19.95 20.67 3.41
C ILE A 613 18.91 19.70 3.96
N ARG A 614 18.78 18.55 3.30
CA ARG A 614 17.73 17.56 3.56
C ARG A 614 18.16 16.51 4.55
N ARG A 615 19.25 15.80 4.22
CA ARG A 615 19.69 14.58 4.91
C ARG A 615 21.18 14.36 4.74
N ALA A 616 21.84 13.88 5.80
CA ALA A 616 23.16 13.28 5.71
C ALA A 616 23.02 11.82 5.25
N LEU A 617 23.89 11.38 4.33
CA LEU A 617 23.78 10.07 3.67
C LEU A 617 24.89 9.10 4.07
N SER A 618 26.13 9.59 4.11
CA SER A 618 27.29 8.82 4.54
C SER A 618 28.33 9.75 5.16
N PHE A 619 29.21 9.16 5.96
CA PHE A 619 30.33 9.85 6.58
C PHE A 619 31.56 8.95 6.51
N ASP A 620 32.31 9.12 5.43
CA ASP A 620 33.41 8.24 5.06
C ASP A 620 34.73 9.02 5.18
N GLY A 621 35.61 8.58 6.08
CA GLY A 621 36.82 9.34 6.41
C GLY A 621 36.50 10.75 6.90
N ASP A 622 36.99 11.75 6.18
CA ASP A 622 36.82 13.17 6.49
C ASP A 622 35.70 13.85 5.69
N GLU A 623 34.88 13.09 4.96
CA GLU A 623 33.84 13.62 4.08
C GLU A 623 32.44 13.24 4.54
N VAL A 624 31.55 14.23 4.63
CA VAL A 624 30.12 14.02 4.84
C VAL A 624 29.40 14.23 3.52
N ARG A 625 28.68 13.21 3.04
CA ARG A 625 27.81 13.32 1.87
C ARG A 625 26.39 13.62 2.30
N PHE A 626 25.73 14.54 1.61
CA PHE A 626 24.38 14.99 1.96
C PHE A 626 23.55 15.38 0.74
N ILE A 627 22.24 15.42 0.91
CA ILE A 627 21.30 15.89 -0.11
C ILE A 627 20.94 17.35 0.15
N LYS A 628 21.02 18.15 -0.90
CA LYS A 628 20.48 19.51 -0.96
C LYS A 628 19.30 19.55 -1.94
N SER A 629 18.40 20.49 -1.73
CA SER A 629 17.26 20.74 -2.61
C SER A 629 16.87 22.21 -2.52
N ARG A 630 16.10 22.68 -3.49
CA ARG A 630 15.56 24.04 -3.52
C ARG A 630 14.05 24.02 -3.35
N LEU A 631 13.51 24.90 -2.52
CA LEU A 631 12.07 25.11 -2.39
C LEU A 631 11.56 26.02 -3.52
N ASP A 632 10.50 25.59 -4.19
CA ASP A 632 9.74 26.48 -5.09
C ASP A 632 8.83 27.44 -4.31
N GLU A 633 8.12 28.32 -5.01
CA GLU A 633 7.20 29.30 -4.42
C GLU A 633 6.07 28.68 -3.59
N LYS A 634 5.81 27.37 -3.76
CA LYS A 634 4.80 26.59 -3.02
C LYS A 634 5.41 25.78 -1.88
N ASN A 635 6.68 26.03 -1.53
CA ASN A 635 7.45 25.25 -0.56
C ASN A 635 7.54 23.75 -0.90
N ILE A 636 7.57 23.42 -2.20
CA ILE A 636 7.81 22.05 -2.67
C ILE A 636 9.28 21.92 -3.03
N HIS A 637 9.92 20.83 -2.57
CA HIS A 637 11.31 20.54 -2.91
C HIS A 637 11.47 20.20 -4.41
N ARG A 638 12.39 20.91 -5.06
CA ARG A 638 12.86 20.78 -6.44
C ARG A 638 14.38 20.67 -6.44
N ASP A 639 14.93 20.39 -7.62
CA ASP A 639 16.37 20.47 -7.88
C ASP A 639 17.22 19.74 -6.83
N PHE A 640 16.99 18.43 -6.70
CA PHE A 640 17.71 17.62 -5.72
C PHE A 640 19.16 17.46 -6.17
N GLU A 641 20.11 17.62 -5.25
CA GLU A 641 21.54 17.59 -5.53
C GLU A 641 22.26 16.76 -4.47
N LEU A 642 23.22 15.94 -4.91
CA LEU A 642 24.18 15.25 -4.06
C LEU A 642 25.40 16.16 -3.84
N TRP A 643 25.76 16.37 -2.58
CA TRP A 643 26.89 17.20 -2.15
C TRP A 643 27.85 16.42 -1.25
N SER A 644 29.11 16.84 -1.23
CA SER A 644 30.15 16.42 -0.28
C SER A 644 30.65 17.63 0.47
N ILE A 645 31.00 17.48 1.73
CA ILE A 645 31.77 18.47 2.49
C ILE A 645 32.88 17.79 3.26
N SER A 646 34.08 18.35 3.14
CA SER A 646 35.24 17.98 3.94
C SER A 646 35.12 18.58 5.34
N ILE A 647 35.23 17.79 6.40
CA ILE A 647 35.26 18.32 7.77
C ILE A 647 36.58 19.00 8.13
N VAL A 648 37.64 18.76 7.34
CA VAL A 648 38.99 19.31 7.56
C VAL A 648 39.12 20.67 6.88
N SER A 649 38.72 20.78 5.61
CA SER A 649 38.78 22.04 4.87
C SER A 649 37.51 22.88 4.99
N GLU A 650 36.39 22.28 5.40
CA GLU A 650 35.04 22.89 5.43
C GLU A 650 34.53 23.36 4.07
N GLU A 651 35.14 22.85 2.99
CA GLU A 651 34.71 23.14 1.63
C GLU A 651 33.63 22.16 1.17
N ALA A 652 32.47 22.69 0.81
CA ALA A 652 31.36 21.93 0.25
C ALA A 652 31.41 21.98 -1.29
N ARG A 653 31.27 20.82 -1.93
CA ARG A 653 31.21 20.67 -3.39
C ARG A 653 29.99 19.87 -3.82
N LYS A 654 29.33 20.34 -4.89
CA LYS A 654 28.27 19.59 -5.57
C LYS A 654 28.91 18.42 -6.31
N ILE A 655 28.40 17.21 -6.09
CA ILE A 655 28.80 15.99 -6.80
C ILE A 655 27.94 15.82 -8.05
N LYS A 656 26.60 15.83 -7.90
CA LYS A 656 25.70 15.49 -8.99
C LYS A 656 24.27 15.97 -8.77
N ASP A 657 23.53 16.20 -9.85
CA ASP A 657 22.07 16.35 -9.81
C ASP A 657 21.38 14.99 -9.60
N ILE A 658 20.41 14.96 -8.71
CA ILE A 658 19.59 13.78 -8.40
C ILE A 658 18.23 13.94 -9.11
N PRO A 659 17.82 12.98 -9.97
CA PRO A 659 16.51 13.00 -10.59
C PRO A 659 15.38 13.09 -9.55
N ILE A 660 14.36 13.90 -9.83
CA ILE A 660 13.21 14.09 -8.93
C ILE A 660 12.43 12.79 -8.66
N GLU A 661 12.66 11.74 -9.45
CA GLU A 661 12.04 10.42 -9.29
C GLU A 661 12.71 9.58 -8.20
N PHE A 662 13.94 9.92 -7.79
CA PHE A 662 14.70 9.16 -6.81
C PHE A 662 14.30 9.62 -5.40
N ARG A 663 13.91 8.67 -4.54
CA ARG A 663 13.46 8.89 -3.16
C ARG A 663 14.16 7.92 -2.23
N LEU A 664 14.21 8.25 -0.93
CA LEU A 664 14.81 7.39 0.12
C LEU A 664 16.18 6.84 -0.33
N PHE A 665 17.05 7.78 -0.67
CA PHE A 665 18.34 7.53 -1.30
C PHE A 665 19.37 7.07 -0.27
N SER A 666 20.15 6.04 -0.62
CA SER A 666 21.28 5.55 0.18
C SER A 666 22.45 5.22 -0.75
N LEU A 667 23.66 5.55 -0.30
CA LEU A 667 24.89 5.29 -1.05
C LEU A 667 25.48 3.94 -0.65
N HIS A 668 25.97 3.20 -1.64
CA HIS A 668 26.79 2.04 -1.43
C HIS A 668 28.13 2.46 -0.80
N PRO A 669 28.79 1.63 0.03
CA PRO A 669 30.07 1.95 0.66
C PRO A 669 31.20 2.36 -0.32
N ASP A 670 31.14 1.91 -1.58
CA ASP A 670 32.10 2.33 -2.63
C ASP A 670 31.93 3.79 -3.11
N GLY A 671 30.84 4.45 -2.74
CA GLY A 671 30.50 5.82 -3.14
C GLY A 671 30.16 6.00 -4.62
N LYS A 672 29.98 4.92 -5.39
CA LYS A 672 29.74 4.93 -6.85
C LYS A 672 28.41 4.32 -7.25
N THR A 673 27.72 3.67 -6.32
CA THR A 673 26.40 3.10 -6.57
C THR A 673 25.41 3.68 -5.57
N ALA A 674 24.21 3.99 -6.04
CA ALA A 674 23.12 4.43 -5.18
C ALA A 674 21.98 3.43 -5.22
N VAL A 675 21.34 3.22 -4.08
CA VAL A 675 20.03 2.58 -3.99
C VAL A 675 18.98 3.64 -3.66
N PHE A 676 17.83 3.56 -4.30
CA PHE A 676 16.76 4.51 -4.13
C PHE A 676 15.42 3.85 -4.49
N ASN A 677 14.36 4.46 -4.01
CA ASN A 677 13.01 4.16 -4.44
C ASN A 677 12.66 5.00 -5.66
N MET A 678 12.04 4.35 -6.65
CA MET A 678 11.31 5.03 -7.73
C MET A 678 9.83 4.66 -7.63
N GLY A 679 8.99 5.66 -7.89
CA GLY A 679 7.53 5.57 -7.83
C GLY A 679 6.95 6.96 -7.53
N LEU A 680 6.02 7.43 -8.36
CA LEU A 680 5.48 8.79 -8.27
C LEU A 680 4.73 8.99 -6.93
N HIS A 681 4.97 10.13 -6.26
CA HIS A 681 4.24 10.56 -5.06
C HIS A 681 2.74 10.81 -5.29
N HIS A 682 2.29 10.74 -6.54
CA HIS A 682 0.90 10.69 -6.94
C HIS A 682 0.75 9.39 -7.71
N ASN A 683 0.30 8.32 -7.04
CA ASN A 683 0.10 7.01 -7.66
C ASN A 683 -0.74 7.20 -8.93
N PRO A 684 -0.22 6.92 -10.15
CA PRO A 684 -1.12 6.79 -11.28
C PRO A 684 -1.94 5.53 -11.00
N CYS A 685 -3.17 5.70 -10.50
CA CYS A 685 -4.16 4.64 -10.60
C CYS A 685 -4.32 4.29 -12.09
N GLU A 686 -4.40 3.01 -12.42
CA GLU A 686 -4.82 2.62 -13.76
C GLU A 686 -6.31 2.33 -13.68
N ILE A 687 -7.10 2.82 -14.63
CA ILE A 687 -8.50 2.41 -14.72
C ILE A 687 -8.58 1.30 -15.76
N TRP A 688 -9.14 0.18 -15.33
CA TRP A 688 -9.35 -1.01 -16.13
C TRP A 688 -10.85 -1.28 -16.26
N VAL A 689 -11.22 -1.97 -17.33
CA VAL A 689 -12.58 -2.45 -17.56
C VAL A 689 -12.57 -3.94 -17.87
N ILE A 690 -13.58 -4.64 -17.35
CA ILE A 690 -13.98 -5.97 -17.80
C ILE A 690 -15.27 -5.78 -18.60
N ASP A 691 -15.14 -5.76 -19.92
CA ASP A 691 -16.28 -5.70 -20.81
C ASP A 691 -17.02 -7.04 -20.81
N ASN A 692 -18.35 -6.99 -20.86
CA ASN A 692 -19.25 -8.14 -20.82
C ASN A 692 -19.10 -9.01 -19.56
N LEU A 693 -18.77 -8.42 -18.40
CA LEU A 693 -18.73 -9.14 -17.12
C LEU A 693 -20.09 -9.78 -16.81
N LEU A 694 -21.18 -9.05 -17.08
CA LEU A 694 -22.53 -9.59 -17.06
C LEU A 694 -23.07 -9.68 -18.51
N PRO A 695 -23.88 -10.70 -18.83
CA PRO A 695 -24.52 -10.78 -20.14
C PRO A 695 -25.45 -9.57 -20.31
N GLY A 696 -25.19 -8.75 -21.33
CA GLY A 696 -26.03 -7.58 -21.64
C GLY A 696 -27.49 -8.01 -21.89
N ARG A 697 -28.44 -7.20 -21.42
CA ARG A 697 -29.85 -7.36 -21.85
C ARG A 697 -29.89 -7.20 -23.37
N LYS A 698 -30.51 -8.16 -24.05
CA LYS A 698 -30.92 -8.02 -25.45
C LYS A 698 -31.99 -6.94 -25.59
#